data_AF-A0A6N2E352-F1
#
_entry.id   AF-A0A6N2E352-F1
#
_cell.length_a   1.000
_cell.length_b   1.000
_cell.length_c   1.000
_cell.angle_alpha   90.00
_cell.angle_beta   90.00
_cell.angle_gamma   90.00
#
_symmetry.space_group_name_H-M   'P 1'
#
loop_
_entity.id
_entity.type
_entity.pdbx_description
1 polymer ?
#
loop_
_entity_poly.entity_id
_entity_poly.type
_entity_poly.pdbx_seq_one_letter_code
_entity_poly.pdbx_strand_id
1 'polypeptide(L)'
;MCLGFFLLGGLGTVWAQDAPSTGGTEAPAAAPEENEIPRGVFLEEDPEALLSLEVGDAEVDLFVLGSWRSGIRGAYGIAIHPPLGPDGSRVTTSYPFPGFETIPFYNIVDLTISLWLYERFYFESTFADEFELRSILFGYQGRPGEFVQEVKVGNAPLSISEYPYIDIGEGTENAPGASALFETSRSSHEALLRYESSGSERMTFIGMNELREERIEPGSYIRGRFFVLPDGDVEDLRLYLEDAEGSIVDGDGRRRYRQADLDAEAVVSRSAGTLYLREAAAGQVVVSYTKGGQPVGTGGAGLGEDALVGPLGADEGALLDPDVRSDFDFGAGSYYGLDLGSLATTIDGRQALVLYRPGAFNPFEVQRYYETETDPAADSDTLFVRRGGLREVSFAPVRAARLDAESKALEVIAPDEPGTDPRAAAFRYPFLGTEPEAPRLYGPRPQRAPGSTNFEILVRGLRPVSALSLGSDIVPGTVRVQRNGATDNSFTVDYRTGRLETPLPINPSDVIEVSFRSYSGGGIGGDLLFAFGNRFQVTDNLDAALALGLRWHLLGAPYSTEPNQHPGAVTLSGELDYRGTNLDLLLDGAVSLQVPDTTGYLRLLGMEGNEQRLGVRDHTVVPAAPPSDAAAAYIEPAEGTNVLNGGGGLLDYGLSQDNRGRLFYRDFRRSEGLGTPQLQDYTWSPPSSQSYAYEDGGRIGPYTALARGDGIDGQVMVMEFDIADNGERWVGAQMRPPNFADLDLSQVGRVEIEWYVPDDLGGDVEVYLQLGALEEDLDGDGRLDRGSSRLQPQFPFRDAGRGIELLAGDGIPGAVFVNSEDGNRNDVLDGEAPGQIVTRRMASSNATLPTAGWRRDSFHLGPTERARLSKVRGARIIVVRDSGTPVAGRLLVSELRFLGGSIPV
;
A
#
# COMPACT_ATOMS: atom_id res chain seq x y z
N MET A 1 12.89 -12.70 49.24
CA MET A 1 12.46 -13.83 50.09
C MET A 1 12.80 -15.10 49.31
N CYS A 2 13.85 -15.80 49.70
CA CYS A 2 14.30 -17.03 49.04
C CYS A 2 13.39 -18.19 49.43
N LEU A 3 12.88 -18.95 48.46
CA LEU A 3 12.44 -20.33 48.68
C LEU A 3 12.75 -21.14 47.42
N GLY A 4 13.63 -22.13 47.57
CA GLY A 4 13.94 -23.12 46.55
C GLY A 4 13.05 -24.36 46.67
N PHE A 5 13.06 -25.17 45.62
CA PHE A 5 12.67 -26.59 45.67
C PHE A 5 13.77 -27.43 45.04
N PHE A 6 14.01 -28.58 45.67
CA PHE A 6 15.13 -29.51 45.50
C PHE A 6 14.73 -30.72 44.64
N LEU A 7 15.63 -31.09 43.70
CA LEU A 7 16.22 -32.41 43.39
C LEU A 7 15.36 -33.67 43.12
N LEU A 8 15.71 -34.38 42.02
CA LEU A 8 16.35 -35.72 41.94
C LEU A 8 16.11 -36.30 40.51
N GLY A 9 17.01 -36.91 39.75
CA GLY A 9 18.43 -37.34 39.79
C GLY A 9 18.76 -37.77 38.33
N GLY A 10 19.93 -38.20 37.88
CA GLY A 10 21.24 -38.53 38.44
C GLY A 10 22.14 -38.87 37.23
N LEU A 11 23.43 -38.59 37.40
CA LEU A 11 24.54 -38.60 36.44
C LEU A 11 24.77 -39.89 35.62
N GLY A 12 25.41 -39.74 34.45
CA GLY A 12 26.09 -40.85 33.76
C GLY A 12 26.82 -40.42 32.48
N THR A 13 28.13 -40.26 32.58
CA THR A 13 29.10 -39.93 31.52
C THR A 13 29.73 -41.20 30.91
N VAL A 14 30.33 -41.07 29.70
CA VAL A 14 31.57 -41.73 29.19
C VAL A 14 31.49 -42.96 28.24
N TRP A 15 32.01 -42.73 27.02
CA TRP A 15 32.90 -43.51 26.11
C TRP A 15 32.53 -44.89 25.51
N ALA A 16 33.26 -45.15 24.40
CA ALA A 16 33.10 -46.12 23.32
C ALA A 16 33.55 -47.59 23.60
N GLN A 17 33.26 -48.41 22.59
CA GLN A 17 33.92 -49.66 22.11
C GLN A 17 33.46 -51.05 22.59
N ASP A 18 33.16 -51.86 21.55
CA ASP A 18 33.36 -53.30 21.31
C ASP A 18 32.58 -54.41 22.06
N ALA A 19 31.99 -55.32 21.24
CA ALA A 19 32.29 -56.76 21.10
C ALA A 19 31.00 -57.65 20.88
N PRO A 20 31.07 -59.01 20.74
CA PRO A 20 30.92 -59.73 19.46
C PRO A 20 29.87 -60.87 19.41
N SER A 21 29.60 -61.36 18.19
CA SER A 21 29.37 -62.76 17.73
C SER A 21 28.51 -63.82 18.48
N THR A 22 27.67 -64.50 17.68
CA THR A 22 27.44 -65.97 17.51
C THR A 22 26.10 -66.63 17.90
N GLY A 23 25.56 -67.35 16.89
CA GLY A 23 24.73 -68.58 16.99
C GLY A 23 23.23 -68.36 16.83
N GLY A 24 22.51 -68.75 15.77
CA GLY A 24 22.73 -69.72 14.69
C GLY A 24 21.54 -70.69 14.66
N THR A 25 20.82 -70.83 13.53
CA THR A 25 20.33 -72.11 12.97
C THR A 25 19.54 -71.95 11.65
N GLU A 26 19.84 -72.89 10.76
CA GLU A 26 19.49 -73.18 9.36
C GLU A 26 17.98 -73.28 8.97
N ALA A 27 17.64 -72.76 7.77
CA ALA A 27 17.09 -73.39 6.53
C ALA A 27 16.03 -74.55 6.59
N PRO A 28 15.32 -74.96 5.49
CA PRO A 28 15.07 -74.34 4.15
C PRO A 28 13.63 -74.55 3.52
N ALA A 29 13.46 -74.01 2.28
CA ALA A 29 12.70 -74.55 1.10
C ALA A 29 11.16 -74.40 1.01
N ALA A 30 10.49 -74.12 -0.14
CA ALA A 30 10.83 -73.70 -1.52
C ALA A 30 9.53 -73.41 -2.35
N ALA A 31 9.55 -72.32 -3.14
CA ALA A 31 9.07 -72.07 -4.53
C ALA A 31 7.65 -72.53 -5.04
N PRO A 32 7.00 -71.81 -6.00
CA PRO A 32 7.44 -71.55 -7.40
C PRO A 32 7.36 -70.06 -7.82
N GLU A 33 8.21 -69.50 -8.69
CA GLU A 33 8.49 -69.67 -10.15
C GLU A 33 7.48 -69.02 -11.13
N GLU A 34 8.02 -68.11 -11.97
CA GLU A 34 7.81 -67.85 -13.42
C GLU A 34 7.91 -66.34 -13.71
N ASN A 35 8.67 -65.79 -14.66
CA ASN A 35 9.51 -66.28 -15.74
C ASN A 35 10.50 -65.14 -16.10
N GLU A 36 11.79 -65.44 -16.26
CA GLU A 36 12.75 -64.59 -17.02
C GLU A 36 12.36 -64.63 -18.51
N ILE A 37 12.75 -63.73 -19.43
CA ILE A 37 14.06 -63.58 -20.12
C ILE A 37 13.99 -62.33 -21.08
N PRO A 38 15.07 -61.87 -21.77
CA PRO A 38 16.46 -61.57 -21.40
C PRO A 38 16.85 -60.08 -21.71
N ARG A 39 17.73 -59.47 -20.91
CA ARG A 39 18.63 -58.39 -21.36
C ARG A 39 20.04 -58.87 -20.98
N GLY A 40 20.93 -59.17 -21.92
CA GLY A 40 21.47 -58.22 -22.88
C GLY A 40 22.61 -57.46 -22.20
N VAL A 41 23.81 -58.05 -22.22
CA VAL A 41 25.15 -57.44 -21.99
C VAL A 41 25.13 -56.18 -21.10
N PHE A 42 25.21 -56.36 -19.77
CA PHE A 42 25.64 -55.25 -18.91
C PHE A 42 27.15 -55.12 -19.04
N LEU A 43 27.56 -53.98 -19.61
CA LEU A 43 28.91 -53.43 -19.49
C LEU A 43 29.27 -53.36 -18.00
N GLU A 44 30.55 -53.54 -17.71
CA GLU A 44 31.15 -53.30 -16.39
C GLU A 44 30.63 -51.97 -15.84
N GLU A 45 29.95 -52.03 -14.69
CA GLU A 45 29.35 -50.88 -14.04
C GLU A 45 30.48 -49.93 -13.60
N ASP A 46 30.45 -48.69 -14.09
CA ASP A 46 31.40 -47.66 -13.70
C ASP A 46 31.46 -47.54 -12.16
N PRO A 47 32.63 -47.23 -11.58
CA PRO A 47 32.79 -47.17 -10.13
C PRO A 47 31.78 -46.22 -9.47
N GLU A 48 31.28 -46.62 -8.30
CA GLU A 48 30.22 -45.96 -7.51
C GLU A 48 30.53 -44.49 -7.15
N ALA A 49 31.81 -44.09 -7.22
CA ALA A 49 32.27 -42.71 -7.18
C ALA A 49 33.62 -42.56 -7.90
N LEU A 50 33.86 -41.40 -8.53
CA LEU A 50 35.15 -41.03 -9.12
C LEU A 50 36.24 -40.77 -8.06
N LEU A 51 35.85 -40.45 -6.82
CA LEU A 51 36.71 -40.16 -5.67
C LEU A 51 35.99 -40.58 -4.38
N SER A 52 36.72 -41.24 -3.48
CA SER A 52 36.28 -41.54 -2.11
C SER A 52 37.29 -40.88 -1.17
N LEU A 53 36.88 -39.79 -0.53
CA LEU A 53 37.69 -38.99 0.39
C LEU A 53 36.93 -38.82 1.70
N GLU A 54 37.63 -38.89 2.83
CA GLU A 54 37.11 -38.67 4.17
C GLU A 54 37.62 -37.32 4.73
N VAL A 55 36.81 -36.68 5.57
CA VAL A 55 37.23 -35.46 6.27
C VAL A 55 38.39 -35.80 7.21
N GLY A 56 39.58 -35.25 6.94
CA GLY A 56 40.82 -35.56 7.65
C GLY A 56 41.88 -36.26 6.79
N ASP A 57 41.56 -36.64 5.55
CA ASP A 57 42.56 -37.03 4.55
C ASP A 57 43.55 -35.88 4.29
N ALA A 58 44.79 -36.20 3.91
CA ALA A 58 45.83 -35.18 3.64
C ALA A 58 45.45 -34.26 2.47
N GLU A 59 44.49 -34.68 1.67
CA GLU A 59 43.98 -34.01 0.50
C GLU A 59 42.68 -33.24 0.77
N VAL A 60 42.19 -33.15 2.02
CA VAL A 60 40.94 -32.46 2.37
C VAL A 60 41.14 -31.51 3.54
N ASP A 61 41.04 -30.20 3.28
CA ASP A 61 41.00 -29.17 4.33
C ASP A 61 39.58 -28.61 4.46
N LEU A 62 38.99 -28.68 5.65
CA LEU A 62 37.67 -28.11 5.94
C LEU A 62 37.78 -27.05 7.03
N PHE A 63 37.50 -25.81 6.66
CA PHE A 63 37.36 -24.68 7.57
C PHE A 63 35.88 -24.37 7.77
N VAL A 64 35.46 -24.33 9.02
CA VAL A 64 34.12 -23.89 9.41
C VAL A 64 34.29 -22.82 10.47
N LEU A 65 33.90 -21.59 10.12
CA LEU A 65 33.99 -20.42 10.98
C LEU A 65 32.59 -19.85 11.20
N GLY A 66 32.30 -19.40 12.43
CA GLY A 66 31.03 -18.79 12.78
C GLY A 66 30.21 -19.63 13.74
N SER A 67 28.90 -19.41 13.73
CA SER A 67 27.95 -20.10 14.57
C SER A 67 26.69 -20.50 13.79
N TRP A 68 26.32 -21.76 13.90
CA TRP A 68 24.99 -22.21 13.54
C TRP A 68 24.16 -22.34 14.81
N ARG A 69 23.21 -21.42 15.00
CA ARG A 69 22.30 -21.43 16.15
C ARG A 69 20.93 -21.88 15.67
N SER A 70 20.72 -23.19 15.71
CA SER A 70 19.37 -23.74 15.68
C SER A 70 18.82 -23.82 17.10
N GLY A 71 17.55 -23.48 17.25
CA GLY A 71 16.86 -23.75 18.49
C GLY A 71 15.37 -23.84 18.27
N ILE A 72 14.74 -24.60 19.12
CA ILE A 72 13.30 -24.60 19.24
C ILE A 72 12.98 -23.56 20.32
N ARG A 73 12.38 -22.44 19.92
CA ARG A 73 11.84 -21.45 20.86
C ARG A 73 10.37 -21.76 21.05
N GLY A 74 10.08 -22.48 22.12
CA GLY A 74 8.73 -22.59 22.64
C GLY A 74 8.37 -21.32 23.38
N ALA A 75 7.67 -20.40 22.72
CA ALA A 75 7.01 -19.31 23.40
C ALA A 75 5.68 -19.83 23.98
N TYR A 76 5.62 -19.99 25.31
CA TYR A 76 4.35 -20.25 26.01
C TYR A 76 3.96 -19.00 26.78
N GLY A 77 3.14 -18.17 26.16
CA GLY A 77 2.56 -17.01 26.81
C GLY A 77 1.32 -17.40 27.60
N ILE A 78 1.35 -17.11 28.90
CA ILE A 78 0.19 -17.14 29.78
C ILE A 78 -0.13 -15.71 30.12
N ALA A 79 -1.22 -15.16 29.59
CA ALA A 79 -1.73 -13.91 30.09
C ALA A 79 -2.64 -14.19 31.29
N ILE A 80 -2.22 -13.77 32.48
CA ILE A 80 -3.10 -13.74 33.65
C ILE A 80 -3.72 -12.35 33.71
N HIS A 81 -5.03 -12.31 33.63
CA HIS A 81 -5.79 -11.08 33.60
C HIS A 81 -6.97 -11.19 34.57
N PRO A 82 -7.60 -10.06 34.95
CA PRO A 82 -8.94 -10.07 35.50
C PRO A 82 -9.86 -10.95 34.63
N PRO A 83 -10.95 -11.52 35.19
CA PRO A 83 -11.89 -12.31 34.40
C PRO A 83 -12.36 -11.52 33.17
N LEU A 84 -12.12 -12.07 31.97
CA LEU A 84 -12.54 -11.50 30.69
C LEU A 84 -13.75 -12.29 30.19
N GLY A 85 -14.74 -11.61 29.59
CA GLY A 85 -15.85 -12.25 28.89
C GLY A 85 -16.79 -13.11 29.76
N PRO A 86 -17.83 -13.71 29.14
CA PRO A 86 -18.85 -14.51 29.83
C PRO A 86 -18.33 -15.85 30.37
N ASP A 87 -17.22 -16.35 29.83
CA ASP A 87 -16.53 -17.56 30.28
C ASP A 87 -15.68 -17.35 31.54
N GLY A 88 -15.46 -16.09 31.94
CA GLY A 88 -14.75 -15.72 33.17
C GLY A 88 -13.29 -16.19 33.17
N SER A 89 -12.72 -16.43 31.98
CA SER A 89 -11.36 -16.89 31.85
C SER A 89 -10.41 -15.86 32.46
N ARG A 90 -9.50 -16.33 33.31
CA ARG A 90 -8.44 -15.52 33.93
C ARG A 90 -7.09 -15.77 33.31
N VAL A 91 -7.03 -16.72 32.39
CA VAL A 91 -5.81 -17.27 31.84
C VAL A 91 -6.01 -17.49 30.35
N THR A 92 -5.32 -16.70 29.53
CA THR A 92 -5.28 -16.90 28.08
C THR A 92 -3.98 -17.59 27.69
N THR A 93 -4.09 -18.71 26.98
CA THR A 93 -2.96 -19.49 26.44
C THR A 93 -3.30 -20.04 25.06
N SER A 94 -2.42 -20.00 24.06
CA SER A 94 -1.11 -19.33 24.04
C SER A 94 -1.30 -17.85 23.74
N TYR A 95 -0.79 -16.95 24.59
CA TYR A 95 -0.88 -15.51 24.37
C TYR A 95 0.37 -14.97 23.64
N PRO A 96 0.24 -14.27 22.50
CA PRO A 96 1.38 -13.63 21.85
C PRO A 96 1.72 -12.36 22.63
N PHE A 97 2.80 -12.39 23.41
CA PHE A 97 3.26 -11.24 24.16
C PHE A 97 4.31 -10.47 23.33
N PRO A 98 4.32 -9.12 23.32
CA PRO A 98 5.28 -8.35 22.53
C PRO A 98 6.73 -8.75 22.80
N GLY A 99 7.48 -9.08 21.76
CA GLY A 99 8.85 -9.62 21.87
C GLY A 99 8.94 -11.14 22.01
N PHE A 100 7.82 -11.87 22.11
CA PHE A 100 7.82 -13.31 21.89
C PHE A 100 7.80 -13.59 20.39
N GLU A 101 8.89 -14.18 19.90
CA GLU A 101 8.95 -14.74 18.56
C GLU A 101 8.02 -15.94 18.47
N THR A 102 7.07 -15.89 17.54
CA THR A 102 6.11 -16.97 17.25
C THR A 102 6.70 -18.04 16.35
N ILE A 103 7.98 -17.92 15.98
CA ILE A 103 8.66 -18.88 15.12
C ILE A 103 9.17 -20.01 16.03
N PRO A 104 8.51 -21.18 16.08
CA PRO A 104 8.82 -22.25 17.04
C PRO A 104 10.21 -22.84 16.82
N PHE A 105 10.74 -22.66 15.61
CA PHE A 105 12.06 -23.09 15.20
C PHE A 105 12.78 -21.89 14.59
N TYR A 106 13.80 -21.41 15.28
CA TYR A 106 14.71 -20.44 14.69
C TYR A 106 15.95 -21.17 14.22
N ASN A 107 16.45 -20.72 13.09
CA ASN A 107 17.71 -21.16 12.54
C ASN A 107 18.46 -19.91 12.10
N ILE A 108 19.34 -19.43 12.99
CA ILE A 108 20.23 -18.32 12.69
C ILE A 108 21.54 -18.96 12.23
N VAL A 109 21.82 -18.81 10.94
CA VAL A 109 23.05 -19.26 10.32
C VAL A 109 23.93 -18.05 10.12
N ASP A 110 25.01 -17.99 10.88
CA ASP A 110 26.11 -17.04 10.68
C ASP A 110 27.37 -17.88 10.48
N LEU A 111 27.56 -18.40 9.29
CA LEU A 111 28.49 -19.49 9.00
C LEU A 111 29.25 -19.23 7.71
N THR A 112 30.58 -19.33 7.78
CA THR A 112 31.47 -19.47 6.64
C THR A 112 32.02 -20.88 6.62
N ILE A 113 31.74 -21.61 5.54
CA ILE A 113 32.31 -22.92 5.23
C ILE A 113 33.31 -22.72 4.09
N SER A 114 34.53 -23.23 4.22
CA SER A 114 35.52 -23.31 3.14
C SER A 114 36.10 -24.73 3.12
N LEU A 115 35.78 -25.49 2.08
CA LEU A 115 36.25 -26.85 1.85
C LEU A 115 37.24 -26.83 0.70
N TRP A 116 38.46 -27.29 0.91
CA TRP A 116 39.49 -27.44 -0.11
C TRP A 116 39.81 -28.93 -0.33
N LEU A 117 39.92 -29.32 -1.60
CA LEU A 117 40.29 -30.65 -2.05
C LEU A 117 41.59 -30.54 -2.85
N TYR A 118 42.58 -31.35 -2.48
CA TYR A 118 43.92 -31.41 -3.07
C TYR A 118 44.65 -30.06 -3.12
N GLU A 119 44.30 -29.12 -2.23
CA GLU A 119 44.74 -27.72 -2.28
C GLU A 119 44.45 -27.04 -3.64
N ARG A 120 43.43 -27.51 -4.37
CA ARG A 120 43.11 -27.06 -5.73
C ARG A 120 41.65 -26.72 -5.91
N PHE A 121 40.74 -27.63 -5.61
CA PHE A 121 39.30 -27.36 -5.74
C PHE A 121 38.79 -26.83 -4.42
N TYR A 122 38.02 -25.75 -4.43
CA TYR A 122 37.43 -25.23 -3.22
C TYR A 122 35.95 -24.95 -3.38
N PHE A 123 35.23 -25.10 -2.26
CA PHE A 123 33.86 -24.69 -2.10
C PHE A 123 33.79 -23.78 -0.88
N GLU A 124 33.35 -22.55 -1.11
CA GLU A 124 33.15 -21.56 -0.08
C GLU A 124 31.68 -21.15 -0.04
N SER A 125 31.13 -21.05 1.16
CA SER A 125 29.81 -20.51 1.35
C SER A 125 29.75 -19.70 2.62
N THR A 126 29.20 -18.49 2.53
CA THR A 126 28.98 -17.61 3.67
C THR A 126 27.51 -17.27 3.77
N PHE A 127 26.94 -17.44 4.95
CA PHE A 127 25.61 -16.96 5.32
C PHE A 127 25.79 -16.08 6.54
N ALA A 128 25.39 -14.81 6.48
CA ALA A 128 25.49 -13.85 7.58
C ALA A 128 24.32 -12.85 7.51
N ASP A 129 24.18 -12.06 8.58
CA ASP A 129 23.22 -10.95 8.69
C ASP A 129 21.79 -11.33 8.26
N GLU A 130 21.19 -12.32 8.93
CA GLU A 130 19.82 -12.80 8.62
C GLU A 130 19.60 -13.24 7.15
N PHE A 131 20.64 -13.74 6.49
CA PHE A 131 20.66 -14.11 5.06
C PHE A 131 20.64 -12.93 4.09
N GLU A 132 20.84 -11.70 4.55
CA GLU A 132 21.13 -10.56 3.68
C GLU A 132 22.46 -10.78 2.94
N LEU A 133 23.46 -11.30 3.66
CA LEU A 133 24.73 -11.76 3.10
C LEU A 133 24.69 -13.26 2.84
N ARG A 134 24.58 -13.65 1.58
CA ARG A 134 24.62 -15.07 1.17
C ARG A 134 25.51 -15.25 -0.05
N SER A 135 26.67 -15.87 0.15
CA SER A 135 27.58 -16.22 -0.92
C SER A 135 27.79 -17.73 -1.01
N ILE A 136 27.92 -18.20 -2.24
CA ILE A 136 28.31 -19.53 -2.62
C ILE A 136 29.33 -19.36 -3.73
N LEU A 137 30.47 -20.01 -3.60
CA LEU A 137 31.58 -19.96 -4.54
C LEU A 137 32.18 -21.35 -4.66
N PHE A 138 32.18 -21.89 -5.87
CA PHE A 138 32.98 -23.04 -6.24
C PHE A 138 34.17 -22.53 -7.02
N GLY A 139 35.36 -23.02 -6.72
CA GLY A 139 36.55 -22.62 -7.44
C GLY A 139 37.58 -23.71 -7.61
N TYR A 140 38.53 -23.41 -8.49
CA TYR A 140 39.71 -24.20 -8.76
C TYR A 140 40.91 -23.26 -8.82
N GLN A 141 42.00 -23.62 -8.14
CA GLN A 141 43.27 -22.93 -8.15
C GLN A 141 44.37 -23.82 -8.76
N GLY A 142 45.02 -23.29 -9.78
CA GLY A 142 46.15 -23.91 -10.45
C GLY A 142 47.45 -23.74 -9.69
N ARG A 143 48.42 -24.60 -9.99
CA ARG A 143 49.79 -24.45 -9.48
C ARG A 143 50.56 -23.43 -10.31
N PRO A 144 51.63 -22.83 -9.75
CA PRO A 144 52.52 -21.97 -10.51
C PRO A 144 53.02 -22.65 -11.79
N GLY A 145 52.82 -22.01 -12.94
CA GLY A 145 53.24 -22.50 -14.26
C GLY A 145 52.23 -23.41 -14.99
N GLU A 146 51.08 -23.71 -14.40
CA GLU A 146 49.98 -24.37 -15.11
C GLU A 146 49.19 -23.39 -16.00
N PHE A 147 48.54 -23.89 -17.05
CA PHE A 147 47.77 -23.02 -17.94
C PHE A 147 46.51 -22.45 -17.26
N VAL A 148 45.77 -23.27 -16.53
CA VAL A 148 44.59 -22.82 -15.78
C VAL A 148 45.07 -22.37 -14.40
N GLN A 149 44.99 -21.07 -14.12
CA GLN A 149 45.39 -20.51 -12.82
C GLN A 149 44.20 -20.40 -11.87
N GLU A 150 43.03 -20.00 -12.37
CA GLU A 150 41.84 -19.86 -11.55
C GLU A 150 40.55 -20.12 -12.34
N VAL A 151 39.57 -20.79 -11.72
CA VAL A 151 38.18 -20.81 -12.18
C VAL A 151 37.30 -20.61 -10.96
N LYS A 152 36.30 -19.74 -11.06
CA LYS A 152 35.34 -19.42 -10.00
C LYS A 152 33.92 -19.45 -10.57
N VAL A 153 32.96 -20.00 -9.83
CA VAL A 153 31.54 -20.04 -10.18
C VAL A 153 30.73 -19.83 -8.92
N GLY A 154 29.84 -18.85 -8.90
CA GLY A 154 29.15 -18.50 -7.66
C GLY A 154 28.43 -17.16 -7.72
N ASN A 155 27.96 -16.69 -6.58
CA ASN A 155 27.36 -15.36 -6.40
C ASN A 155 28.13 -14.48 -5.41
N ALA A 156 29.34 -14.91 -5.05
CA ALA A 156 30.34 -14.04 -4.42
C ALA A 156 30.82 -12.96 -5.41
N PRO A 157 31.42 -11.86 -4.95
CA PRO A 157 32.03 -10.86 -5.85
C PRO A 157 33.05 -11.53 -6.78
N LEU A 158 32.73 -11.56 -8.08
CA LEU A 158 33.57 -12.11 -9.13
C LEU A 158 34.09 -10.97 -9.99
N SER A 159 35.40 -10.88 -10.17
CA SER A 159 36.07 -9.87 -10.98
C SER A 159 37.11 -10.49 -11.91
N ILE A 160 37.58 -9.68 -12.85
CA ILE A 160 38.79 -9.91 -13.64
C ILE A 160 39.64 -8.64 -13.59
N SER A 161 40.84 -8.68 -14.14
CA SER A 161 41.70 -7.50 -14.23
C SER A 161 41.03 -6.39 -15.05
N GLU A 162 41.37 -5.14 -14.74
CA GLU A 162 40.92 -3.99 -15.52
C GLU A 162 41.56 -4.00 -16.92
N TYR A 163 40.79 -3.60 -17.92
CA TYR A 163 41.27 -3.38 -19.28
C TYR A 163 40.88 -1.97 -19.73
N PRO A 164 41.66 -1.33 -20.61
CA PRO A 164 41.36 0.02 -21.09
C PRO A 164 39.92 0.10 -21.63
N TYR A 165 39.17 1.10 -21.17
CA TYR A 165 37.78 1.37 -21.55
C TYR A 165 36.76 0.27 -21.21
N ILE A 166 37.15 -0.78 -20.48
CA ILE A 166 36.26 -1.86 -20.03
C ILE A 166 36.41 -1.97 -18.51
N ASP A 167 35.48 -1.34 -17.80
CA ASP A 167 35.33 -1.45 -16.36
C ASP A 167 34.22 -2.45 -16.04
N ILE A 168 34.57 -3.43 -15.22
CA ILE A 168 33.74 -4.59 -14.89
C ILE A 168 33.35 -4.56 -13.41
N GLY A 169 34.08 -3.81 -12.57
CA GLY A 169 33.91 -3.77 -11.12
C GLY A 169 33.96 -5.15 -10.42
N GLU A 170 33.95 -5.15 -9.09
CA GLU A 170 33.90 -6.38 -8.28
C GLU A 170 32.50 -7.05 -8.29
N GLY A 171 31.49 -6.33 -8.79
CA GLY A 171 30.09 -6.78 -8.82
C GLY A 171 29.42 -6.62 -7.46
N THR A 172 28.09 -6.64 -7.45
CA THR A 172 27.34 -6.62 -6.20
C THR A 172 27.31 -7.98 -5.54
N GLU A 173 27.19 -7.97 -4.21
CA GLU A 173 26.88 -9.19 -3.47
C GLU A 173 25.57 -9.78 -4.01
N ASN A 174 25.52 -11.11 -4.17
CA ASN A 174 24.42 -11.87 -4.79
C ASN A 174 24.31 -11.83 -6.32
N ALA A 175 25.32 -11.38 -7.07
CA ALA A 175 25.34 -11.47 -8.52
C ALA A 175 25.89 -12.84 -9.01
N PRO A 176 25.05 -13.80 -9.45
CA PRO A 176 25.55 -15.11 -9.90
C PRO A 176 26.37 -14.99 -11.18
N GLY A 177 27.45 -15.76 -11.28
CA GLY A 177 28.37 -15.72 -12.40
C GLY A 177 29.47 -16.78 -12.35
N ALA A 178 30.41 -16.64 -13.28
CA ALA A 178 31.63 -17.43 -13.38
C ALA A 178 32.78 -16.57 -13.90
N SER A 179 33.99 -16.76 -13.37
CA SER A 179 35.22 -16.20 -13.91
C SER A 179 36.30 -17.27 -14.10
N ALA A 180 37.26 -17.00 -15.00
CA ALA A 180 38.40 -17.87 -15.22
C ALA A 180 39.64 -17.05 -15.61
N LEU A 181 40.80 -17.49 -15.14
CA LEU A 181 42.12 -16.96 -15.44
C LEU A 181 43.01 -18.07 -15.98
N PHE A 182 43.59 -17.83 -17.16
CA PHE A 182 44.55 -18.71 -17.81
C PHE A 182 45.85 -17.98 -18.07
N GLU A 183 46.98 -18.55 -17.69
CA GLU A 183 48.29 -17.93 -17.87
C GLU A 183 49.27 -18.83 -18.62
N THR A 184 50.15 -18.20 -19.39
CA THR A 184 51.34 -18.81 -19.96
C THR A 184 52.55 -17.98 -19.53
N SER A 185 53.76 -18.39 -19.92
CA SER A 185 54.96 -17.60 -19.64
C SER A 185 54.97 -16.20 -20.27
N ARG A 186 54.07 -15.91 -21.22
CA ARG A 186 54.02 -14.65 -21.98
C ARG A 186 52.61 -14.11 -22.22
N SER A 187 51.58 -14.73 -21.65
CA SER A 187 50.21 -14.26 -21.84
C SER A 187 49.33 -14.57 -20.65
N SER A 188 48.30 -13.75 -20.45
CA SER A 188 47.23 -13.97 -19.48
C SER A 188 45.90 -13.74 -20.18
N HIS A 189 44.94 -14.63 -19.93
CA HIS A 189 43.62 -14.63 -20.53
C HIS A 189 42.57 -14.77 -19.43
N GLU A 190 41.63 -13.84 -19.39
CA GLU A 190 40.60 -13.77 -18.38
C GLU A 190 39.22 -13.79 -19.02
N ALA A 191 38.27 -14.46 -18.39
CA ALA A 191 36.88 -14.46 -18.80
C ALA A 191 35.98 -14.23 -17.57
N LEU A 192 34.90 -13.47 -17.75
CA LEU A 192 33.84 -13.28 -16.76
C LEU A 192 32.48 -13.40 -17.44
N LEU A 193 31.54 -14.06 -16.79
CA LEU A 193 30.11 -14.02 -17.08
C LEU A 193 29.38 -13.78 -15.77
N ARG A 194 28.56 -12.73 -15.67
CA ARG A 194 27.86 -12.35 -14.43
C ARG A 194 26.45 -11.86 -14.75
N TYR A 195 25.48 -12.15 -13.90
CA TYR A 195 24.13 -11.60 -13.96
C TYR A 195 23.91 -10.66 -12.77
N GLU A 196 23.54 -9.41 -13.06
CA GLU A 196 23.40 -8.36 -12.06
C GLU A 196 21.98 -7.79 -12.06
N SER A 197 21.33 -7.70 -10.90
CA SER A 197 20.07 -6.94 -10.81
C SER A 197 20.38 -5.44 -10.87
N SER A 198 19.58 -4.68 -11.62
CA SER A 198 19.72 -3.23 -11.68
C SER A 198 18.39 -2.54 -12.07
N GLY A 199 18.21 -1.31 -11.61
CA GLY A 199 17.09 -0.43 -11.95
C GLY A 199 17.55 0.87 -12.57
N SER A 200 16.65 1.60 -13.24
CA SER A 200 16.96 2.89 -13.86
C SER A 200 16.69 4.05 -12.89
N GLU A 201 17.56 5.05 -12.90
CA GLU A 201 17.46 6.27 -12.09
C GLU A 201 17.75 7.53 -12.91
N ARG A 202 17.21 8.67 -12.44
CA ARG A 202 17.44 9.99 -13.06
C ARG A 202 17.65 11.06 -12.00
N MET A 203 18.63 11.91 -12.25
CA MET A 203 18.90 13.13 -11.47
C MET A 203 19.02 14.34 -12.39
N THR A 204 18.63 15.51 -11.89
CA THR A 204 18.76 16.78 -12.61
C THR A 204 19.45 17.80 -11.74
N PHE A 205 20.35 18.58 -12.34
CA PHE A 205 21.08 19.66 -11.68
C PHE A 205 20.91 20.97 -12.46
N ILE A 206 20.83 22.09 -11.76
CA ILE A 206 20.89 23.44 -12.34
C ILE A 206 22.13 24.14 -11.77
N GLY A 207 23.15 24.28 -12.62
CA GLY A 207 24.48 24.68 -12.19
C GLY A 207 25.04 23.71 -11.14
N MET A 208 25.37 24.23 -9.95
CA MET A 208 25.83 23.45 -8.80
C MET A 208 24.73 23.23 -7.76
N ASN A 209 23.49 23.06 -8.21
CA ASN A 209 22.34 22.74 -7.36
C ASN A 209 21.65 21.49 -7.88
N GLU A 210 21.33 20.56 -6.98
CA GLU A 210 20.43 19.44 -7.25
C GLU A 210 18.99 19.99 -7.36
N LEU A 211 18.31 19.66 -8.47
CA LEU A 211 16.92 20.01 -8.68
C LEU A 211 16.04 18.91 -8.08
N ARG A 212 15.21 19.29 -7.11
CA ARG A 212 14.13 18.45 -6.59
C ARG A 212 12.81 18.96 -7.14
N GLU A 213 12.07 18.08 -7.78
CA GLU A 213 10.75 18.39 -8.31
C GLU A 213 9.70 17.63 -7.51
N GLU A 214 8.65 18.35 -7.12
CA GLU A 214 7.44 17.81 -6.55
C GLU A 214 6.27 18.22 -7.45
N ARG A 215 5.47 17.24 -7.88
CA ARG A 215 4.29 17.45 -8.73
C ARG A 215 3.05 17.25 -7.89
N ILE A 216 2.28 18.32 -7.74
CA ILE A 216 1.05 18.36 -6.96
C ILE A 216 -0.13 18.41 -7.93
N GLU A 217 -1.11 17.53 -7.70
CA GLU A 217 -2.34 17.50 -8.48
C GLU A 217 -3.24 18.69 -8.15
N PRO A 218 -3.79 19.43 -9.14
CA PRO A 218 -4.69 20.56 -8.85
C PRO A 218 -5.95 20.16 -8.06
N GLY A 219 -6.35 18.88 -8.09
CA GLY A 219 -7.45 18.35 -7.29
C GLY A 219 -7.10 18.01 -5.83
N SER A 220 -5.83 18.12 -5.43
CA SER A 220 -5.29 17.69 -4.12
C SER A 220 -5.20 18.83 -3.08
N TYR A 221 -6.12 19.77 -3.11
CA TYR A 221 -6.17 20.85 -2.12
C TYR A 221 -6.51 20.32 -0.71
N ILE A 222 -5.95 20.97 0.31
CA ILE A 222 -6.17 20.69 1.74
C ILE A 222 -7.65 20.95 2.07
N ARG A 223 -8.29 19.95 2.70
CA ARG A 223 -9.68 20.02 3.15
C ARG A 223 -9.79 20.08 4.66
N GLY A 224 -10.95 20.51 5.17
CA GLY A 224 -11.23 20.49 6.61
C GLY A 224 -10.39 21.47 7.45
N ARG A 225 -9.69 22.43 6.82
CA ARG A 225 -8.77 23.35 7.51
C ARG A 225 -9.08 24.82 7.29
N PHE A 226 -9.42 25.22 6.07
CA PHE A 226 -9.57 26.63 5.69
C PHE A 226 -11.01 26.96 5.30
N PHE A 227 -11.64 27.92 5.98
CA PHE A 227 -13.04 28.26 5.79
C PHE A 227 -13.29 29.76 5.64
N VAL A 228 -14.36 30.08 4.91
CA VAL A 228 -15.00 31.39 4.88
C VAL A 228 -16.43 31.27 5.40
N LEU A 229 -16.79 32.12 6.35
CA LEU A 229 -18.13 32.20 6.90
C LEU A 229 -19.09 32.90 5.92
N PRO A 230 -20.39 32.61 5.95
CA PRO A 230 -21.37 33.35 5.16
C PRO A 230 -21.35 34.86 5.40
N ASP A 231 -20.91 35.30 6.59
CA ASP A 231 -20.97 36.69 7.02
C ASP A 231 -19.63 37.25 7.50
N GLY A 232 -19.37 38.52 7.17
CA GLY A 232 -18.35 39.34 7.82
C GLY A 232 -18.92 40.04 9.05
N ASP A 233 -18.07 40.72 9.80
CA ASP A 233 -18.39 41.40 11.06
C ASP A 233 -19.20 40.53 12.05
N VAL A 234 -18.77 39.27 12.22
CA VAL A 234 -19.46 38.30 13.08
C VAL A 234 -19.19 38.52 14.57
N GLU A 235 -20.23 38.31 15.37
CA GLU A 235 -20.29 38.46 16.82
C GLU A 235 -20.48 37.08 17.48
N ASP A 236 -20.04 36.94 18.74
CA ASP A 236 -20.24 35.73 19.56
C ASP A 236 -19.82 34.40 18.91
N LEU A 237 -18.82 34.44 18.02
CA LEU A 237 -18.34 33.25 17.30
C LEU A 237 -17.82 32.18 18.25
N ARG A 238 -18.36 30.97 18.09
CA ARG A 238 -17.92 29.72 18.72
C ARG A 238 -17.68 28.66 17.66
N LEU A 239 -16.56 27.97 17.81
CA LEU A 239 -16.17 26.85 16.97
C LEU A 239 -16.33 25.55 17.77
N TYR A 240 -16.95 24.55 17.15
CA TYR A 240 -17.08 23.21 17.67
C TYR A 240 -16.44 22.23 16.68
N LEU A 241 -15.60 21.35 17.21
CA LEU A 241 -14.97 20.27 16.46
C LEU A 241 -15.60 18.97 16.93
N GLU A 242 -15.96 18.12 15.97
CA GLU A 242 -16.46 16.78 16.27
C GLU A 242 -15.37 16.00 17.02
N ASP A 243 -15.78 15.35 18.10
CA ASP A 243 -14.90 14.65 19.01
C ASP A 243 -15.72 13.55 19.70
N ALA A 244 -15.28 12.31 19.57
CA ALA A 244 -15.96 11.16 20.16
C ALA A 244 -16.11 11.25 21.68
N GLU A 245 -15.16 11.89 22.36
CA GLU A 245 -15.19 12.12 23.81
C GLU A 245 -15.81 13.48 24.17
N GLY A 246 -16.32 14.21 23.18
CA GLY A 246 -16.95 15.50 23.32
C GLY A 246 -18.11 15.50 24.31
N SER A 247 -18.12 16.50 25.21
CA SER A 247 -19.18 16.66 26.21
C SER A 247 -20.45 17.31 25.65
N ILE A 248 -20.36 17.93 24.48
CA ILE A 248 -21.47 18.65 23.85
C ILE A 248 -22.09 17.71 22.81
N VAL A 249 -23.41 17.55 22.83
CA VAL A 249 -24.13 16.70 21.88
C VAL A 249 -24.95 17.61 20.96
N ASP A 250 -25.11 17.22 19.69
CA ASP A 250 -26.04 17.87 18.79
C ASP A 250 -27.51 17.69 19.21
N GLY A 251 -28.40 18.41 18.53
CA GLY A 251 -29.85 18.35 18.77
C GLY A 251 -30.47 16.96 18.57
N ASP A 252 -29.85 16.11 17.73
CA ASP A 252 -30.35 14.77 17.41
C ASP A 252 -29.78 13.69 18.33
N GLY A 253 -28.82 14.03 19.20
CA GLY A 253 -28.22 13.09 20.15
C GLY A 253 -27.16 12.17 19.56
N ARG A 254 -26.81 12.35 18.28
CA ARG A 254 -26.01 11.39 17.50
C ARG A 254 -24.52 11.74 17.46
N ARG A 255 -24.20 13.03 17.41
CA ARG A 255 -22.81 13.49 17.28
C ARG A 255 -22.34 14.24 18.51
N ARG A 256 -21.08 14.02 18.86
CA ARG A 256 -20.40 14.65 19.99
C ARG A 256 -19.37 15.65 19.51
N TYR A 257 -19.25 16.73 20.27
CA TYR A 257 -18.41 17.86 19.96
C TYR A 257 -17.70 18.35 21.21
N ARG A 258 -16.54 18.93 21.00
CA ARG A 258 -15.89 19.85 21.95
C ARG A 258 -15.87 21.26 21.38
N GLN A 259 -15.90 22.25 22.26
CA GLN A 259 -15.64 23.62 21.85
C GLN A 259 -14.13 23.79 21.63
N ALA A 260 -13.73 24.33 20.48
CA ALA A 260 -12.34 24.60 20.18
C ALA A 260 -11.82 25.83 20.92
N ASP A 261 -10.54 25.81 21.27
CA ASP A 261 -9.81 26.99 21.72
C ASP A 261 -9.36 27.79 20.51
N LEU A 262 -10.02 28.93 20.25
CA LEU A 262 -9.76 29.75 19.07
C LEU A 262 -8.36 30.38 19.05
N ASP A 263 -7.68 30.52 20.20
CA ASP A 263 -6.34 31.11 20.24
C ASP A 263 -5.26 30.04 19.95
N ALA A 264 -5.49 28.83 20.49
CA ALA A 264 -4.57 27.71 20.33
C ALA A 264 -4.77 26.95 19.00
N GLU A 265 -6.01 26.74 18.56
CA GLU A 265 -6.33 25.79 17.48
C GLU A 265 -6.73 26.47 16.16
N ALA A 266 -7.01 27.77 16.17
CA ALA A 266 -7.49 28.48 14.99
C ALA A 266 -6.87 29.88 14.81
N VAL A 267 -7.08 30.44 13.63
CA VAL A 267 -6.86 31.85 13.29
C VAL A 267 -8.16 32.38 12.71
N VAL A 268 -8.74 33.39 13.36
CA VAL A 268 -10.08 33.89 13.04
C VAL A 268 -10.04 35.38 12.72
N SER A 269 -10.63 35.77 11.58
CA SER A 269 -10.95 37.17 11.29
C SER A 269 -12.46 37.37 11.37
N ARG A 270 -12.92 38.05 12.41
CA ARG A 270 -14.36 38.33 12.59
C ARG A 270 -14.90 39.33 11.58
N SER A 271 -14.12 40.35 11.22
CA SER A 271 -14.53 41.35 10.23
C SER A 271 -14.59 40.76 8.81
N ALA A 272 -13.61 39.96 8.41
CA ALA A 272 -13.60 39.31 7.10
C ALA A 272 -14.54 38.08 7.03
N GLY A 273 -14.79 37.45 8.19
CA GLY A 273 -15.49 36.18 8.28
C GLY A 273 -14.64 35.01 7.80
N THR A 274 -13.37 34.92 8.20
CA THR A 274 -12.49 33.78 7.88
C THR A 274 -12.14 32.99 9.13
N LEU A 275 -12.01 31.67 8.96
CA LEU A 275 -11.70 30.72 10.03
C LEU A 275 -10.73 29.67 9.49
N TYR A 276 -9.48 29.70 9.95
CA TYR A 276 -8.43 28.74 9.56
C TYR A 276 -7.98 27.93 10.77
N LEU A 277 -8.11 26.61 10.70
CA LEU A 277 -7.59 25.71 11.72
C LEU A 277 -6.08 25.55 11.54
N ARG A 278 -5.37 25.39 12.65
CA ARG A 278 -3.93 25.09 12.60
C ARG A 278 -3.66 23.71 12.03
N GLU A 279 -4.55 22.76 12.30
CA GLU A 279 -4.53 21.40 11.74
C GLU A 279 -5.85 21.11 11.02
N ALA A 280 -5.82 20.21 10.03
CA ALA A 280 -7.05 19.76 9.38
C ALA A 280 -7.93 18.99 10.37
N ALA A 281 -9.24 19.25 10.37
CA ALA A 281 -10.18 18.53 11.22
C ALA A 281 -10.38 17.08 10.75
N ALA A 282 -10.34 16.14 11.69
CA ALA A 282 -10.64 14.73 11.46
C ALA A 282 -12.13 14.48 11.14
N GLY A 283 -13.02 15.17 11.86
CA GLY A 283 -14.48 15.07 11.73
C GLY A 283 -15.14 16.38 11.29
N GLN A 284 -16.42 16.57 11.61
CA GLN A 284 -17.17 17.77 11.27
C GLN A 284 -16.62 19.04 11.95
N VAL A 285 -16.70 20.16 11.23
CA VAL A 285 -16.44 21.50 11.75
C VAL A 285 -17.74 22.28 11.78
N VAL A 286 -18.11 22.78 12.95
CA VAL A 286 -19.38 23.50 13.15
C VAL A 286 -19.12 24.84 13.82
N VAL A 287 -19.82 25.89 13.36
CA VAL A 287 -19.68 27.24 13.89
C VAL A 287 -21.03 27.81 14.32
N SER A 288 -21.08 28.52 15.44
CA SER A 288 -22.23 29.33 15.85
C SER A 288 -21.78 30.76 16.01
N TYR A 289 -22.51 31.72 15.44
CA TYR A 289 -22.24 33.15 15.59
C TYR A 289 -23.53 33.94 15.36
N THR A 290 -23.49 35.22 15.71
CA THR A 290 -24.54 36.21 15.40
C THR A 290 -24.00 37.36 14.57
N LYS A 291 -24.86 38.06 13.84
CA LYS A 291 -24.56 39.33 13.19
C LYS A 291 -25.73 40.28 13.41
N GLY A 292 -25.48 41.42 14.05
CA GLY A 292 -26.57 42.35 14.40
C GLY A 292 -27.65 41.69 15.27
N GLY A 293 -27.26 40.75 16.14
CA GLY A 293 -28.16 40.00 17.02
C GLY A 293 -28.96 38.86 16.37
N GLN A 294 -28.79 38.59 15.07
CA GLN A 294 -29.42 37.46 14.37
C GLN A 294 -28.45 36.28 14.25
N PRO A 295 -28.87 35.03 14.51
CA PRO A 295 -28.00 33.85 14.39
C PRO A 295 -27.74 33.48 12.92
N VAL A 296 -26.58 32.85 12.67
CA VAL A 296 -26.15 32.38 11.34
C VAL A 296 -27.27 31.65 10.58
N GLY A 297 -27.43 31.95 9.29
CA GLY A 297 -28.37 31.27 8.40
C GLY A 297 -29.85 31.56 8.67
N THR A 298 -30.15 32.67 9.37
CA THR A 298 -31.52 33.18 9.53
C THR A 298 -31.80 34.22 8.44
N GLY A 299 -32.69 33.91 7.48
CA GLY A 299 -33.03 34.81 6.37
C GLY A 299 -33.47 36.18 6.85
N GLY A 300 -32.69 37.22 6.51
CA GLY A 300 -32.92 38.61 6.92
C GLY A 300 -32.01 39.59 6.17
N ALA A 301 -32.35 40.88 6.19
CA ALA A 301 -31.57 41.90 5.51
C ALA A 301 -30.14 41.97 6.08
N GLY A 302 -29.15 41.58 5.27
CA GLY A 302 -27.72 41.67 5.58
C GLY A 302 -27.08 40.42 6.18
N LEU A 303 -27.77 39.27 6.24
CA LEU A 303 -27.17 37.96 6.58
C LEU A 303 -26.98 37.12 5.30
N GLY A 304 -25.81 36.51 5.14
CA GLY A 304 -25.53 35.56 4.05
C GLY A 304 -25.55 36.14 2.62
N GLU A 305 -25.59 37.47 2.46
CA GLU A 305 -25.64 38.15 1.17
C GLU A 305 -24.39 37.83 0.32
N ASP A 306 -24.59 37.42 -0.94
CA ASP A 306 -23.52 37.02 -1.87
C ASP A 306 -22.51 36.00 -1.29
N ALA A 307 -22.95 35.18 -0.32
CA ALA A 307 -22.08 34.22 0.37
C ALA A 307 -21.65 33.03 -0.50
N LEU A 308 -22.40 32.70 -1.53
CA LEU A 308 -22.19 31.53 -2.38
C LEU A 308 -21.77 31.93 -3.81
N VAL A 309 -21.08 31.01 -4.48
CA VAL A 309 -20.76 31.11 -5.92
C VAL A 309 -21.92 30.49 -6.71
N GLY A 310 -22.47 31.17 -7.72
CA GLY A 310 -23.69 30.75 -8.43
C GLY A 310 -23.44 29.80 -9.62
N PRO A 311 -24.51 29.21 -10.20
CA PRO A 311 -24.45 28.18 -11.26
C PRO A 311 -24.07 28.69 -12.65
N LEU A 312 -23.26 27.89 -13.35
CA LEU A 312 -22.93 28.09 -14.76
C LEU A 312 -24.09 27.58 -15.63
N GLY A 313 -25.09 28.43 -15.83
CA GLY A 313 -26.28 28.12 -16.64
C GLY A 313 -27.32 27.22 -15.97
N ALA A 314 -28.49 27.06 -16.60
CA ALA A 314 -29.64 26.35 -16.04
C ALA A 314 -29.65 24.83 -16.31
N ASP A 315 -28.88 24.33 -17.29
CA ASP A 315 -29.04 22.98 -17.85
C ASP A 315 -27.77 22.11 -17.86
N GLU A 316 -26.60 22.59 -17.39
CA GLU A 316 -25.35 21.80 -17.39
C GLU A 316 -24.78 21.56 -15.97
N GLY A 317 -24.90 20.31 -15.49
CA GLY A 317 -23.80 19.60 -14.85
C GLY A 317 -23.31 19.96 -13.44
N ALA A 318 -23.91 20.92 -12.71
CA ALA A 318 -23.47 21.31 -11.36
C ALA A 318 -22.05 21.92 -11.29
N LEU A 319 -21.70 22.79 -12.24
CA LEU A 319 -20.45 23.55 -12.26
C LEU A 319 -20.61 24.93 -11.62
N LEU A 320 -19.55 25.41 -10.96
CA LEU A 320 -19.48 26.75 -10.37
C LEU A 320 -19.25 27.81 -11.46
N ASP A 321 -19.98 28.93 -11.39
CA ASP A 321 -19.78 30.12 -12.24
C ASP A 321 -19.08 31.21 -11.43
N PRO A 322 -17.84 31.60 -11.80
CA PRO A 322 -17.09 32.59 -11.05
C PRO A 322 -17.74 33.99 -11.02
N ASP A 323 -18.63 34.30 -11.97
CA ASP A 323 -19.24 35.63 -12.14
C ASP A 323 -20.62 35.76 -11.47
N VAL A 324 -21.19 34.66 -10.98
CA VAL A 324 -22.52 34.65 -10.36
C VAL A 324 -22.38 34.50 -8.84
N ARG A 325 -23.22 35.23 -8.10
CA ARG A 325 -23.29 35.19 -6.64
C ARG A 325 -24.69 34.76 -6.21
N SER A 326 -24.80 34.17 -5.03
CA SER A 326 -26.10 33.78 -4.45
C SER A 326 -26.06 33.91 -2.94
N ASP A 327 -27.20 34.25 -2.36
CA ASP A 327 -27.35 34.40 -0.91
C ASP A 327 -27.38 33.03 -0.22
N PHE A 328 -26.95 33.00 1.03
CA PHE A 328 -27.04 31.85 1.91
C PHE A 328 -28.12 32.03 2.97
N ASP A 329 -29.06 31.09 3.02
CA ASP A 329 -30.05 30.95 4.09
C ASP A 329 -30.38 29.46 4.26
N PHE A 330 -30.64 29.00 5.49
CA PHE A 330 -30.99 27.58 5.71
C PHE A 330 -32.31 27.20 5.04
N GLY A 331 -33.22 28.16 4.85
CA GLY A 331 -34.50 27.98 4.16
C GLY A 331 -34.45 28.19 2.64
N ALA A 332 -33.29 28.51 2.04
CA ALA A 332 -33.16 28.81 0.61
C ALA A 332 -33.31 27.59 -0.31
N GLY A 333 -33.44 26.37 0.23
CA GLY A 333 -33.62 25.14 -0.53
C GLY A 333 -32.30 24.52 -0.98
N SER A 334 -32.22 24.08 -2.24
CA SER A 334 -31.05 23.34 -2.74
C SER A 334 -30.05 24.23 -3.49
N TYR A 335 -28.77 24.06 -3.16
CA TYR A 335 -27.60 24.63 -3.83
C TYR A 335 -26.83 23.51 -4.52
N TYR A 336 -26.98 23.38 -5.85
CA TYR A 336 -26.38 22.30 -6.64
C TYR A 336 -26.63 20.87 -6.13
N GLY A 337 -27.84 20.60 -5.65
CA GLY A 337 -28.19 19.29 -5.08
C GLY A 337 -27.77 19.11 -3.62
N LEU A 338 -27.04 20.06 -3.03
CA LEU A 338 -26.89 20.17 -1.58
C LEU A 338 -28.13 20.85 -1.02
N ASP A 339 -28.87 20.22 -0.12
CA ASP A 339 -29.90 20.91 0.67
C ASP A 339 -29.22 21.84 1.68
N LEU A 340 -29.41 23.15 1.57
CA LEU A 340 -28.81 24.12 2.49
C LEU A 340 -29.37 23.98 3.90
N GLY A 341 -30.60 23.47 4.06
CA GLY A 341 -31.17 23.13 5.35
C GLY A 341 -30.38 22.03 6.07
N SER A 342 -29.77 21.12 5.30
CA SER A 342 -28.90 20.06 5.86
C SER A 342 -27.60 20.59 6.48
N LEU A 343 -27.25 21.86 6.28
CA LEU A 343 -26.11 22.50 6.93
C LEU A 343 -26.47 23.14 8.28
N ALA A 344 -27.76 23.20 8.62
CA ALA A 344 -28.23 23.66 9.92
C ALA A 344 -28.09 22.56 10.98
N THR A 345 -27.61 22.93 12.15
CA THR A 345 -27.66 22.08 13.34
C THR A 345 -27.88 22.93 14.59
N THR A 346 -28.21 22.27 15.71
CA THR A 346 -28.27 22.91 17.02
C THR A 346 -27.19 22.32 17.92
N ILE A 347 -26.30 23.18 18.43
CA ILE A 347 -25.23 22.79 19.37
C ILE A 347 -25.31 23.68 20.60
N ASP A 348 -25.34 23.08 21.79
CA ASP A 348 -25.46 23.79 23.07
C ASP A 348 -26.66 24.79 23.07
N GLY A 349 -27.80 24.34 22.52
CA GLY A 349 -29.02 25.13 22.39
C GLY A 349 -28.93 26.33 21.44
N ARG A 350 -27.86 26.44 20.64
CA ARG A 350 -27.67 27.51 19.64
C ARG A 350 -27.76 26.98 18.22
N GLN A 351 -28.35 27.78 17.35
CA GLN A 351 -28.30 27.56 15.91
C GLN A 351 -26.85 27.67 15.42
N ALA A 352 -26.44 26.70 14.63
CA ALA A 352 -25.08 26.56 14.16
C ALA A 352 -25.03 26.08 12.70
N LEU A 353 -23.95 26.41 12.02
CA LEU A 353 -23.66 26.09 10.63
C LEU A 353 -22.55 25.03 10.55
N VAL A 354 -22.80 23.95 9.82
CA VAL A 354 -21.78 22.97 9.47
C VAL A 354 -20.90 23.52 8.33
N LEU A 355 -19.63 23.80 8.62
CA LEU A 355 -18.63 24.30 7.67
C LEU A 355 -17.89 23.19 6.94
N TYR A 356 -17.84 21.99 7.52
CA TYR A 356 -17.13 20.86 6.95
C TYR A 356 -17.77 19.54 7.35
N ARG A 357 -17.83 18.62 6.39
CA ARG A 357 -18.03 17.20 6.63
C ARG A 357 -17.00 16.45 5.79
N PRO A 358 -16.24 15.52 6.39
CA PRO A 358 -15.31 14.69 5.63
C PRO A 358 -16.02 14.02 4.43
N GLY A 359 -15.41 14.10 3.25
CA GLY A 359 -15.95 13.53 2.01
C GLY A 359 -17.02 14.36 1.30
N ALA A 360 -17.95 15.00 2.01
CA ALA A 360 -19.03 15.76 1.38
C ALA A 360 -18.55 17.15 0.92
N PHE A 361 -19.16 17.70 -0.14
CA PHE A 361 -18.89 19.07 -0.57
C PHE A 361 -19.50 20.09 0.40
N ASN A 362 -18.76 21.17 0.68
CA ASN A 362 -19.26 22.32 1.41
C ASN A 362 -18.81 23.63 0.71
N PRO A 363 -19.71 24.59 0.46
CA PRO A 363 -19.36 25.83 -0.25
C PRO A 363 -18.50 26.80 0.57
N PHE A 364 -18.33 26.56 1.87
CA PHE A 364 -17.59 27.43 2.79
C PHE A 364 -16.10 27.06 2.90
N GLU A 365 -15.66 25.97 2.27
CA GLU A 365 -14.24 25.61 2.19
C GLU A 365 -13.46 26.52 1.23
N VAL A 366 -12.22 26.84 1.60
CA VAL A 366 -11.26 27.56 0.76
C VAL A 366 -10.30 26.53 0.12
N GLN A 367 -10.52 26.23 -1.16
CA GLN A 367 -9.86 25.13 -1.89
C GLN A 367 -8.68 25.63 -2.73
N ARG A 368 -7.76 26.35 -2.07
CA ARG A 368 -6.59 26.98 -2.71
C ARG A 368 -5.25 26.63 -2.09
N TYR A 369 -5.26 25.88 -1.00
CA TYR A 369 -4.06 25.49 -0.26
C TYR A 369 -3.71 24.03 -0.57
N TYR A 370 -2.43 23.72 -0.71
CA TYR A 370 -1.90 22.40 -1.07
C TYR A 370 -0.78 22.00 -0.14
N GLU A 371 -0.61 20.70 0.12
CA GLU A 371 0.54 20.20 0.87
C GLU A 371 1.78 20.14 -0.03
N THR A 372 2.94 20.45 0.53
CA THR A 372 4.24 20.32 -0.15
C THR A 372 5.29 19.77 0.81
N GLU A 373 6.01 18.75 0.36
CA GLU A 373 7.13 18.17 1.10
C GLU A 373 8.45 18.91 0.86
N THR A 374 8.49 19.79 -0.15
CA THR A 374 9.69 20.56 -0.51
C THR A 374 10.11 21.49 0.64
N ASP A 375 11.37 21.36 1.06
CA ASP A 375 11.96 22.08 2.19
C ASP A 375 11.74 23.60 2.09
N PRO A 376 11.16 24.27 3.12
CA PRO A 376 11.00 25.72 3.15
C PRO A 376 12.30 26.53 3.15
N ALA A 377 13.44 25.91 3.46
CA ALA A 377 14.75 26.57 3.42
C ALA A 377 15.42 26.58 2.03
N ALA A 378 14.88 25.85 1.05
CA ALA A 378 15.40 25.83 -0.32
C ALA A 378 14.88 27.04 -1.12
N ASP A 379 15.72 27.59 -2.01
CA ASP A 379 15.24 28.53 -3.03
C ASP A 379 14.29 27.73 -3.94
N SER A 380 12.98 28.00 -3.80
CA SER A 380 11.94 27.19 -4.41
C SER A 380 11.05 28.01 -5.33
N ASP A 381 10.98 27.59 -6.59
CA ASP A 381 10.07 28.15 -7.57
C ASP A 381 8.81 27.28 -7.69
N THR A 382 7.66 27.91 -7.89
CA THR A 382 6.42 27.21 -8.20
C THR A 382 5.95 27.60 -9.60
N LEU A 383 5.73 26.60 -10.43
CA LEU A 383 5.29 26.73 -11.82
C LEU A 383 4.02 25.92 -12.02
N PHE A 384 3.19 26.34 -12.97
CA PHE A 384 2.13 25.47 -13.49
C PHE A 384 2.63 24.87 -14.79
N VAL A 385 2.57 23.55 -14.95
CA VAL A 385 3.13 22.87 -16.13
C VAL A 385 2.09 21.97 -16.77
N ARG A 386 2.23 21.72 -18.08
CA ARG A 386 1.48 20.64 -18.74
C ARG A 386 1.85 19.32 -18.09
N ARG A 387 0.84 18.47 -17.89
CA ARG A 387 0.99 17.13 -17.33
C ARG A 387 2.06 16.33 -18.08
N GLY A 388 2.92 15.64 -17.34
CA GLY A 388 4.00 14.83 -17.90
C GLY A 388 5.10 15.63 -18.63
N GLY A 389 5.07 16.97 -18.55
CA GLY A 389 6.01 17.85 -19.21
C GLY A 389 6.65 18.87 -18.27
N LEU A 390 7.59 19.63 -18.84
CA LEU A 390 8.23 20.80 -18.21
C LEU A 390 7.74 22.11 -18.84
N ARG A 391 6.80 22.03 -19.80
CA ARG A 391 6.26 23.21 -20.48
C ARG A 391 5.32 23.94 -19.54
N GLU A 392 5.73 25.13 -19.13
CA GLU A 392 4.92 26.02 -18.31
C GLU A 392 3.61 26.40 -19.01
N VAL A 393 2.54 26.44 -18.22
CA VAL A 393 1.23 26.99 -18.58
C VAL A 393 1.07 28.27 -17.78
N SER A 394 0.96 29.40 -18.45
CA SER A 394 0.74 30.67 -17.76
C SER A 394 -0.75 30.87 -17.52
N PHE A 395 -1.16 30.83 -16.25
CA PHE A 395 -2.51 31.20 -15.82
C PHE A 395 -2.52 32.61 -15.29
N ALA A 396 -2.03 33.60 -16.06
CA ALA A 396 -2.05 34.98 -15.57
C ALA A 396 -3.50 35.40 -15.24
N PRO A 397 -3.81 35.82 -13.99
CA PRO A 397 -2.86 36.28 -12.99
C PRO A 397 -2.50 35.32 -11.83
N VAL A 398 -2.98 34.06 -11.81
CA VAL A 398 -2.73 33.03 -10.78
C VAL A 398 -1.25 32.84 -10.45
N ARG A 399 -0.95 32.79 -9.15
CA ARG A 399 0.39 32.61 -8.56
C ARG A 399 0.33 31.62 -7.42
N ALA A 400 1.48 31.12 -7.00
CA ALA A 400 1.58 30.35 -5.77
C ALA A 400 2.63 30.99 -4.83
N ALA A 401 2.37 30.93 -3.53
CA ALA A 401 3.25 31.41 -2.48
C ALA A 401 3.12 30.48 -1.28
N ARG A 402 4.17 30.36 -0.46
CA ARG A 402 4.03 29.62 0.81
C ARG A 402 3.17 30.41 1.79
N LEU A 403 2.33 29.71 2.53
CA LEU A 403 1.45 30.32 3.54
C LEU A 403 2.26 30.97 4.65
N ASP A 404 3.28 30.27 5.16
CA ASP A 404 4.31 30.79 6.05
C ASP A 404 5.62 30.00 5.93
N ALA A 405 6.69 30.48 6.58
CA ALA A 405 8.05 29.94 6.48
C ALA A 405 8.24 28.57 7.17
N GLU A 406 7.33 28.14 8.03
CA GLU A 406 7.40 26.87 8.76
C GLU A 406 6.37 25.85 8.24
N SER A 407 5.35 26.31 7.51
CA SER A 407 4.27 25.50 6.97
C SER A 407 4.70 24.73 5.74
N LYS A 408 4.26 23.47 5.69
CA LYS A 408 4.26 22.63 4.47
C LYS A 408 3.06 22.93 3.56
N ALA A 409 2.54 24.17 3.60
CA ALA A 409 1.35 24.56 2.86
C ALA A 409 1.68 25.61 1.79
N LEU A 410 1.36 25.27 0.55
CA LEU A 410 1.43 26.15 -0.60
C LEU A 410 0.05 26.79 -0.83
N GLU A 411 -0.01 28.12 -0.81
CA GLU A 411 -1.18 28.91 -1.17
C GLU A 411 -1.15 29.27 -2.66
N VAL A 412 -2.21 28.91 -3.39
CA VAL A 412 -2.42 29.34 -4.78
C VAL A 412 -3.43 30.49 -4.79
N ILE A 413 -3.05 31.61 -5.38
CA ILE A 413 -3.78 32.88 -5.35
C ILE A 413 -4.11 33.29 -6.78
N ALA A 414 -5.39 33.53 -7.07
CA ALA A 414 -5.81 34.27 -8.26
C ALA A 414 -5.93 35.76 -7.90
N PRO A 415 -5.16 36.68 -8.51
CA PRO A 415 -5.35 38.10 -8.32
C PRO A 415 -6.69 38.54 -8.91
N ASP A 416 -7.58 39.00 -8.04
CA ASP A 416 -7.86 40.43 -8.02
C ASP A 416 -7.86 40.96 -6.55
N GLU A 417 -7.43 42.21 -6.43
CA GLU A 417 -6.91 43.02 -5.31
C GLU A 417 -6.63 42.42 -3.89
N PRO A 418 -5.49 42.79 -3.25
CA PRO A 418 -5.26 42.57 -1.82
C PRO A 418 -6.36 43.28 -1.00
N GLY A 419 -7.28 42.51 -0.42
CA GLY A 419 -8.44 43.01 0.33
C GLY A 419 -9.81 42.59 -0.22
N THR A 420 -9.84 41.70 -1.22
CA THR A 420 -11.06 41.17 -1.84
C THR A 420 -11.90 40.31 -0.90
N ASP A 421 -13.23 40.42 -1.07
CA ASP A 421 -14.24 39.65 -0.35
C ASP A 421 -13.87 38.16 -0.30
N PRO A 422 -13.66 37.56 0.90
CA PRO A 422 -13.32 36.14 1.04
C PRO A 422 -14.35 35.18 0.45
N ARG A 423 -15.58 35.66 0.21
CA ARG A 423 -16.64 34.89 -0.45
C ARG A 423 -16.45 34.88 -1.96
N ALA A 424 -15.66 35.75 -2.57
CA ALA A 424 -15.49 35.78 -4.02
C ALA A 424 -14.96 34.43 -4.56
N ALA A 425 -15.36 34.08 -5.78
CA ALA A 425 -14.95 32.83 -6.41
C ALA A 425 -13.43 32.72 -6.57
N ALA A 426 -12.76 33.80 -6.99
CA ALA A 426 -11.31 33.86 -7.14
C ALA A 426 -10.55 33.64 -5.82
N PHE A 427 -11.15 34.02 -4.68
CA PHE A 427 -10.55 33.78 -3.36
C PHE A 427 -10.62 32.31 -2.97
N ARG A 428 -11.72 31.62 -3.28
CA ARG A 428 -11.97 30.22 -2.86
C ARG A 428 -11.39 29.19 -3.83
N TYR A 429 -11.45 29.47 -5.13
CA TYR A 429 -11.27 28.49 -6.21
C TYR A 429 -10.32 29.08 -7.26
N PRO A 430 -8.99 29.01 -7.05
CA PRO A 430 -8.02 29.77 -7.84
C PRO A 430 -8.00 29.41 -9.33
N PHE A 431 -8.43 28.20 -9.69
CA PHE A 431 -8.45 27.74 -11.08
C PHE A 431 -9.83 27.86 -11.76
N LEU A 432 -10.89 28.27 -11.05
CA LEU A 432 -12.26 28.15 -11.57
C LEU A 432 -12.47 28.85 -12.93
N GLY A 433 -11.80 29.98 -13.17
CA GLY A 433 -11.90 30.75 -14.42
C GLY A 433 -10.71 30.59 -15.38
N THR A 434 -9.78 29.65 -15.16
CA THR A 434 -8.52 29.62 -15.92
C THR A 434 -8.58 28.78 -17.21
N GLU A 435 -9.30 27.67 -17.22
CA GLU A 435 -9.42 26.74 -18.36
C GLU A 435 -10.83 26.10 -18.40
N PRO A 436 -11.32 25.62 -19.57
CA PRO A 436 -12.65 25.00 -19.67
C PRO A 436 -12.88 23.77 -18.76
N GLU A 437 -11.81 23.06 -18.41
CA GLU A 437 -11.86 21.86 -17.54
C GLU A 437 -11.80 22.23 -16.05
N ALA A 438 -11.26 23.40 -15.70
CA ALA A 438 -10.98 23.78 -14.33
C ALA A 438 -12.23 23.96 -13.42
N PRO A 439 -13.42 24.31 -13.93
CA PRO A 439 -14.65 24.25 -13.13
C PRO A 439 -14.96 22.88 -12.55
N ARG A 440 -14.45 21.80 -13.15
CA ARG A 440 -14.63 20.43 -12.63
C ARG A 440 -13.75 20.12 -11.44
N LEU A 441 -12.77 20.95 -11.07
CA LEU A 441 -11.94 20.73 -9.87
C LEU A 441 -12.71 20.98 -8.56
N TYR A 442 -13.76 21.79 -8.64
CA TYR A 442 -14.48 22.34 -7.50
C TYR A 442 -15.97 22.00 -7.56
N GLY A 443 -16.69 22.35 -6.50
CA GLY A 443 -18.14 22.12 -6.44
C GLY A 443 -18.52 20.72 -5.94
N PRO A 444 -19.80 20.35 -6.07
CA PRO A 444 -20.36 19.13 -5.47
C PRO A 444 -19.96 17.83 -6.16
N ARG A 445 -19.42 17.89 -7.39
CA ARG A 445 -18.97 16.73 -8.17
C ARG A 445 -17.56 16.97 -8.72
N PRO A 446 -16.56 17.15 -7.84
CA PRO A 446 -15.22 17.52 -8.29
C PRO A 446 -14.51 16.31 -8.89
N GLN A 447 -13.83 16.50 -10.00
CA GLN A 447 -12.98 15.52 -10.66
C GLN A 447 -11.54 15.66 -10.12
N ARG A 448 -11.26 14.97 -9.01
CA ARG A 448 -9.98 15.09 -8.28
C ARG A 448 -8.93 14.03 -8.63
N ALA A 449 -9.30 13.03 -9.43
CA ALA A 449 -8.39 11.95 -9.78
C ALA A 449 -7.13 12.46 -10.49
N PRO A 450 -5.96 11.87 -10.23
CA PRO A 450 -4.76 12.15 -11.01
C PRO A 450 -5.04 12.03 -12.50
N GLY A 451 -4.62 13.01 -13.30
CA GLY A 451 -4.93 13.04 -14.73
C GLY A 451 -6.21 13.78 -15.12
N SER A 452 -7.03 14.27 -14.17
CA SER A 452 -8.29 14.96 -14.49
C SER A 452 -8.10 16.31 -15.17
N THR A 453 -6.94 16.93 -14.99
CA THR A 453 -6.53 18.19 -15.60
C THR A 453 -5.37 17.97 -16.56
N ASN A 454 -5.28 18.82 -17.59
CA ASN A 454 -4.14 18.85 -18.50
C ASN A 454 -2.88 19.55 -17.93
N PHE A 455 -2.91 19.98 -16.67
CA PHE A 455 -1.84 20.70 -15.98
C PHE A 455 -1.64 20.19 -14.55
N GLU A 456 -0.46 20.47 -14.00
CA GLU A 456 -0.02 20.13 -12.64
C GLU A 456 0.64 21.36 -11.99
N ILE A 457 0.69 21.38 -10.66
CA ILE A 457 1.48 22.35 -9.90
C ILE A 457 2.87 21.74 -9.68
N LEU A 458 3.90 22.36 -10.22
CA LEU A 458 5.28 21.91 -10.09
C LEU A 458 6.02 22.80 -9.09
N VAL A 459 6.40 22.23 -7.96
CA VAL A 459 7.29 22.87 -6.98
C VAL A 459 8.71 22.39 -7.25
N ARG A 460 9.63 23.34 -7.45
CA ARG A 460 11.05 23.08 -7.71
C ARG A 460 11.86 23.59 -6.55
N GLY A 461 12.57 22.73 -5.85
CA GLY A 461 13.56 23.12 -4.84
C GLY A 461 14.97 22.97 -5.39
N LEU A 462 15.80 24.00 -5.22
CA LEU A 462 17.23 23.91 -5.51
C LEU A 462 18.03 23.67 -4.23
N ARG A 463 18.79 22.58 -4.20
CA ARG A 463 19.70 22.27 -3.10
C ARG A 463 21.15 22.47 -3.54
N PRO A 464 21.91 23.41 -2.95
CA PRO A 464 23.31 23.60 -3.28
C PRO A 464 24.14 22.34 -3.01
N VAL A 465 25.00 21.98 -3.97
CA VAL A 465 25.92 20.85 -3.87
C VAL A 465 27.37 21.31 -4.11
N SER A 466 28.31 20.71 -3.39
CA SER A 466 29.74 20.96 -3.60
C SER A 466 30.32 20.17 -4.77
N ALA A 467 29.62 19.11 -5.21
CA ALA A 467 29.97 18.26 -6.33
C ALA A 467 28.70 17.62 -6.90
N LEU A 468 28.67 17.37 -8.21
CA LEU A 468 27.65 16.53 -8.84
C LEU A 468 27.94 15.07 -8.49
N SER A 469 27.04 14.41 -7.76
CA SER A 469 27.21 13.04 -7.31
C SER A 469 25.91 12.25 -7.47
N LEU A 470 26.03 11.01 -7.95
CA LEU A 470 24.91 10.09 -8.17
C LEU A 470 24.85 8.99 -7.09
N GLY A 471 25.75 9.00 -6.11
CA GLY A 471 25.94 7.90 -5.15
C GLY A 471 26.85 6.79 -5.67
N SER A 472 27.32 5.88 -4.82
CA SER A 472 28.30 4.84 -5.19
C SER A 472 27.70 3.61 -5.87
N ASP A 473 26.38 3.51 -5.91
CA ASP A 473 25.67 2.33 -6.40
C ASP A 473 25.31 2.44 -7.88
N ILE A 474 26.30 2.77 -8.73
CA ILE A 474 26.07 3.02 -10.16
C ILE A 474 26.58 1.85 -10.97
N VAL A 475 25.81 1.47 -11.97
CA VAL A 475 26.20 0.51 -12.98
C VAL A 475 27.15 1.16 -14.00
N PRO A 476 28.41 0.69 -14.14
CA PRO A 476 29.37 1.26 -15.07
C PRO A 476 28.90 1.30 -16.52
N GLY A 477 29.17 2.40 -17.21
CA GLY A 477 28.84 2.61 -18.63
C GLY A 477 27.38 2.94 -18.93
N THR A 478 26.51 3.01 -17.91
CA THR A 478 25.08 3.35 -18.08
C THR A 478 24.80 4.84 -17.95
N VAL A 479 25.73 5.60 -17.36
CA VAL A 479 25.56 7.03 -17.13
C VAL A 479 25.53 7.76 -18.46
N ARG A 480 24.46 8.52 -18.67
CA ARG A 480 24.35 9.48 -19.76
C ARG A 480 24.04 10.85 -19.21
N VAL A 481 24.84 11.81 -19.64
CA VAL A 481 24.71 13.21 -19.24
C VAL A 481 24.21 14.01 -20.44
N GLN A 482 23.18 14.80 -20.22
CA GLN A 482 22.73 15.83 -21.14
C GLN A 482 22.91 17.19 -20.49
N ARG A 483 23.58 18.10 -21.19
CA ARG A 483 23.72 19.50 -20.78
C ARG A 483 22.92 20.37 -21.72
N ASN A 484 21.96 21.11 -21.18
CA ASN A 484 21.06 21.99 -21.92
C ASN A 484 20.31 21.26 -23.06
N GLY A 485 19.90 20.01 -22.81
CA GLY A 485 19.16 19.16 -23.76
C GLY A 485 20.01 18.54 -24.87
N ALA A 486 21.33 18.73 -24.85
CA ALA A 486 22.26 18.06 -25.76
C ALA A 486 23.11 17.05 -24.97
N THR A 487 23.37 15.88 -25.55
CA THR A 487 24.31 14.91 -24.96
C THR A 487 25.68 15.55 -24.76
N ASP A 488 26.20 15.50 -23.53
CA ASP A 488 27.50 16.04 -23.18
C ASP A 488 28.45 14.89 -22.79
N ASN A 489 29.35 14.56 -23.72
CA ASN A 489 30.35 13.51 -23.53
C ASN A 489 31.62 14.00 -22.83
N SER A 490 31.69 15.27 -22.40
CA SER A 490 32.85 15.79 -21.65
C SER A 490 32.88 15.34 -20.19
N PHE A 491 31.76 14.80 -19.69
CA PHE A 491 31.67 14.29 -18.33
C PHE A 491 32.35 12.92 -18.21
N THR A 492 33.18 12.79 -17.18
CA THR A 492 33.75 11.53 -16.70
C THR A 492 33.13 11.18 -15.36
N VAL A 493 32.86 9.89 -15.15
CA VAL A 493 32.25 9.39 -13.92
C VAL A 493 33.31 8.62 -13.13
N ASP A 494 33.50 8.98 -11.87
CA ASP A 494 34.16 8.10 -10.91
C ASP A 494 33.10 7.12 -10.38
N TYR A 495 33.05 5.91 -10.94
CA TYR A 495 32.04 4.90 -10.57
C TYR A 495 32.20 4.40 -9.13
N ARG A 496 33.34 4.64 -8.46
CA ARG A 496 33.55 4.26 -7.06
C ARG A 496 32.88 5.24 -6.10
N THR A 497 32.86 6.52 -6.43
CA THR A 497 32.29 7.59 -5.58
C THR A 497 30.98 8.15 -6.12
N GLY A 498 30.65 7.84 -7.36
CA GLY A 498 29.54 8.40 -8.11
C GLY A 498 29.70 9.84 -8.53
N ARG A 499 30.91 10.38 -8.45
CA ARG A 499 31.17 11.79 -8.75
C ARG A 499 31.26 12.01 -10.26
N LEU A 500 30.59 13.04 -10.74
CA LEU A 500 30.73 13.52 -12.11
C LEU A 500 31.78 14.64 -12.16
N GLU A 501 32.73 14.49 -13.07
CA GLU A 501 33.78 15.47 -13.33
C GLU A 501 33.70 15.92 -14.79
N THR A 502 33.93 17.19 -15.04
CA THR A 502 34.02 17.73 -16.41
C THR A 502 35.13 18.76 -16.47
N PRO A 503 35.94 18.79 -17.54
CA PRO A 503 36.93 19.83 -17.74
C PRO A 503 36.30 21.18 -18.11
N LEU A 504 35.01 21.18 -18.49
CA LEU A 504 34.28 22.39 -18.84
C LEU A 504 33.66 23.01 -17.59
N PRO A 505 33.80 24.32 -17.36
CA PRO A 505 33.17 24.97 -16.22
C PRO A 505 31.65 24.84 -16.31
N ILE A 506 31.00 24.56 -15.18
CA ILE A 506 29.53 24.51 -15.07
C ILE A 506 29.04 25.93 -14.75
N ASN A 507 28.23 26.50 -15.63
CA ASN A 507 27.62 27.80 -15.41
C ASN A 507 26.38 27.64 -14.50
N PRO A 508 26.02 28.68 -13.73
CA PRO A 508 24.84 28.65 -12.86
C PRO A 508 23.52 28.34 -13.57
N SER A 509 23.42 28.59 -14.88
CA SER A 509 22.22 28.36 -15.69
C SER A 509 22.24 27.06 -16.48
N ASP A 510 23.28 26.23 -16.37
CA ASP A 510 23.35 24.97 -17.10
C ASP A 510 22.39 23.95 -16.49
N VAL A 511 21.53 23.35 -17.31
CA VAL A 511 20.68 22.22 -16.90
C VAL A 511 21.40 20.93 -17.25
N ILE A 512 21.78 20.16 -16.24
CA ILE A 512 22.51 18.91 -16.37
C ILE A 512 21.58 17.77 -15.96
N GLU A 513 21.10 17.01 -16.93
CA GLU A 513 20.27 15.83 -16.69
C GLU A 513 21.14 14.58 -16.78
N VAL A 514 21.03 13.71 -15.79
CA VAL A 514 21.82 12.49 -15.68
C VAL A 514 20.88 11.31 -15.52
N SER A 515 20.96 10.38 -16.47
CA SER A 515 20.26 9.10 -16.42
C SER A 515 21.27 7.99 -16.25
N PHE A 516 21.04 7.04 -15.35
CA PHE A 516 21.95 5.93 -15.06
C PHE A 516 21.18 4.72 -14.53
N ARG A 517 21.87 3.59 -14.35
CA ARG A 517 21.30 2.44 -13.63
C ARG A 517 22.00 2.26 -12.30
N SER A 518 21.26 1.80 -11.29
CA SER A 518 21.78 1.45 -9.96
C SER A 518 21.54 -0.02 -9.66
N TYR A 519 22.36 -0.64 -8.81
CA TYR A 519 22.18 -2.04 -8.45
C TYR A 519 21.08 -2.26 -7.40
N SER A 520 20.77 -1.24 -6.61
CA SER A 520 19.65 -1.20 -5.66
C SER A 520 18.32 -0.78 -6.27
N GLY A 521 18.33 -0.26 -7.51
CA GLY A 521 17.10 0.11 -8.21
C GLY A 521 16.21 -1.12 -8.41
N GLY A 522 15.00 -1.10 -7.84
CA GLY A 522 14.04 -2.22 -7.81
C GLY A 522 13.41 -2.59 -9.17
N GLY A 523 14.21 -2.67 -10.23
CA GLY A 523 13.79 -3.03 -11.58
C GLY A 523 13.43 -4.51 -11.74
N ILE A 524 12.48 -4.79 -12.63
CA ILE A 524 12.12 -6.17 -13.03
C ILE A 524 13.14 -6.65 -14.07
N GLY A 525 14.07 -7.53 -13.66
CA GLY A 525 15.08 -8.12 -14.54
C GLY A 525 16.52 -7.82 -14.09
N GLY A 526 17.48 -7.99 -15.00
CA GLY A 526 18.90 -7.77 -14.69
C GLY A 526 19.79 -7.79 -15.92
N ASP A 527 21.01 -7.31 -15.78
CA ASP A 527 21.99 -7.23 -16.85
C ASP A 527 22.87 -8.48 -16.89
N LEU A 528 23.00 -9.08 -18.07
CA LEU A 528 24.06 -10.04 -18.36
C LEU A 528 25.32 -9.27 -18.73
N LEU A 529 26.37 -9.49 -17.94
CA LEU A 529 27.71 -9.00 -18.17
C LEU A 529 28.58 -10.16 -18.66
N PHE A 530 29.29 -9.97 -19.76
CA PHE A 530 30.35 -10.85 -20.21
C PHE A 530 31.59 -10.04 -20.52
N ALA A 531 32.75 -10.51 -20.07
CA ALA A 531 34.02 -9.91 -20.41
C ALA A 531 35.06 -10.97 -20.75
N PHE A 532 35.91 -10.66 -21.72
CA PHE A 532 37.02 -11.50 -22.12
C PHE A 532 38.25 -10.65 -22.39
N GLY A 533 39.26 -10.79 -21.54
CA GLY A 533 40.46 -9.99 -21.56
C GLY A 533 41.70 -10.81 -21.87
N ASN A 534 42.67 -10.22 -22.57
CA ASN A 534 43.90 -10.86 -22.96
C ASN A 534 45.06 -9.88 -22.79
N ARG A 535 46.15 -10.30 -22.15
CA ARG A 535 47.42 -9.58 -22.06
C ARG A 535 48.52 -10.45 -22.63
N PHE A 536 49.43 -9.85 -23.39
CA PHE A 536 50.52 -10.53 -24.07
C PHE A 536 51.82 -9.76 -23.87
N GLN A 537 52.86 -10.44 -23.40
CA GLN A 537 54.24 -9.96 -23.49
C GLN A 537 54.79 -10.35 -24.86
N VAL A 538 54.65 -9.45 -25.83
CA VAL A 538 55.06 -9.69 -27.22
C VAL A 538 56.59 -9.78 -27.31
N THR A 539 57.28 -8.89 -26.61
CA THR A 539 58.73 -8.90 -26.40
C THR A 539 59.03 -8.44 -24.97
N ASP A 540 60.28 -8.53 -24.51
CA ASP A 540 60.66 -8.09 -23.16
C ASP A 540 60.38 -6.60 -22.88
N ASN A 541 60.17 -5.79 -23.93
CA ASN A 541 59.92 -4.36 -23.87
C ASN A 541 58.55 -3.94 -24.46
N LEU A 542 57.71 -4.89 -24.91
CA LEU A 542 56.42 -4.58 -25.55
C LEU A 542 55.33 -5.50 -25.02
N ASP A 543 54.36 -4.90 -24.35
CA ASP A 543 53.13 -5.53 -23.90
C ASP A 543 51.95 -5.12 -24.79
N ALA A 544 51.00 -6.02 -24.97
CA ALA A 544 49.76 -5.79 -25.70
C ALA A 544 48.57 -6.30 -24.90
N ALA A 545 47.47 -5.54 -24.86
CA ALA A 545 46.21 -6.00 -24.30
C ALA A 545 45.08 -5.93 -25.34
N LEU A 546 44.16 -6.90 -25.28
CA LEU A 546 42.95 -6.94 -26.11
C LEU A 546 41.79 -7.44 -25.25
N ALA A 547 40.68 -6.71 -25.23
CA ALA A 547 39.53 -7.08 -24.41
C ALA A 547 38.20 -6.85 -25.12
N LEU A 548 37.23 -7.72 -24.82
CA LEU A 548 35.84 -7.65 -25.26
C LEU A 548 34.95 -7.57 -24.02
N GLY A 549 34.10 -6.55 -23.96
CA GLY A 549 33.07 -6.39 -22.94
C GLY A 549 31.69 -6.40 -23.59
N LEU A 550 30.75 -7.13 -23.02
CA LEU A 550 29.35 -7.18 -23.41
C LEU A 550 28.51 -6.95 -22.17
N ARG A 551 27.58 -6.00 -22.24
CA ARG A 551 26.55 -5.79 -21.23
C ARG A 551 25.20 -5.77 -21.92
N TRP A 552 24.31 -6.66 -21.53
CA TRP A 552 23.03 -6.85 -22.19
C TRP A 552 21.92 -7.07 -21.18
N HIS A 553 20.90 -6.22 -21.19
CA HIS A 553 19.78 -6.39 -20.29
C HIS A 553 18.95 -7.63 -20.66
N LEU A 554 18.76 -8.54 -19.71
CA LEU A 554 17.92 -9.74 -19.82
C LEU A 554 16.56 -9.49 -19.16
N LEU A 555 15.51 -9.80 -19.92
CA LEU A 555 14.13 -9.41 -19.63
C LEU A 555 13.56 -10.13 -18.41
N GLY A 556 13.00 -9.36 -17.48
CA GLY A 556 11.89 -9.82 -16.64
C GLY A 556 10.51 -9.45 -17.22
N ALA A 557 10.43 -8.39 -18.04
CA ALA A 557 9.24 -7.98 -18.79
C ALA A 557 9.54 -7.88 -20.30
N PRO A 558 8.58 -8.18 -21.20
CA PRO A 558 8.83 -8.21 -22.65
C PRO A 558 8.87 -6.82 -23.33
N TYR A 559 8.88 -5.73 -22.56
CA TYR A 559 8.80 -4.34 -23.05
C TYR A 559 9.46 -3.36 -22.09
N SER A 560 9.83 -2.18 -22.60
CA SER A 560 10.17 -0.98 -21.84
C SER A 560 8.95 -0.08 -21.66
N THR A 561 8.88 0.69 -20.59
CA THR A 561 7.91 1.79 -20.38
C THR A 561 8.53 3.17 -20.63
N GLU A 562 9.86 3.29 -20.61
CA GLU A 562 10.57 4.53 -20.88
C GLU A 562 11.59 4.37 -22.03
N PRO A 563 11.85 5.43 -22.82
CA PRO A 563 12.92 5.40 -23.81
C PRO A 563 14.28 5.15 -23.15
N ASN A 564 15.05 4.21 -23.71
CA ASN A 564 16.37 3.81 -23.22
C ASN A 564 16.39 3.14 -21.84
N GLN A 565 15.26 2.57 -21.40
CA GLN A 565 15.17 1.94 -20.09
C GLN A 565 16.13 0.75 -19.94
N HIS A 566 16.32 -0.02 -21.01
CA HIS A 566 17.10 -1.26 -21.02
C HIS A 566 18.25 -1.21 -22.04
N PRO A 567 19.31 -0.40 -21.80
CA PRO A 567 20.40 -0.26 -22.77
C PRO A 567 21.28 -1.52 -22.84
N GLY A 568 21.91 -1.73 -23.99
CA GLY A 568 22.90 -2.77 -24.22
C GLY A 568 24.15 -2.22 -24.90
N ALA A 569 25.32 -2.81 -24.64
CA ALA A 569 26.58 -2.40 -25.23
C ALA A 569 27.52 -3.58 -25.48
N VAL A 570 28.29 -3.49 -26.55
CA VAL A 570 29.43 -4.38 -26.86
C VAL A 570 30.63 -3.50 -27.16
N THR A 571 31.71 -3.65 -26.39
CA THR A 571 32.93 -2.85 -26.47
C THR A 571 34.11 -3.76 -26.76
N LEU A 572 34.92 -3.41 -27.77
CA LEU A 572 36.21 -4.01 -28.06
C LEU A 572 37.30 -2.98 -27.76
N SER A 573 38.30 -3.31 -26.95
CA SER A 573 39.41 -2.43 -26.64
C SER A 573 40.77 -3.09 -26.87
N GLY A 574 41.79 -2.27 -27.05
CA GLY A 574 43.17 -2.72 -27.16
C GLY A 574 44.17 -1.69 -26.67
N GLU A 575 45.34 -2.18 -26.24
CA GLU A 575 46.46 -1.38 -25.74
C GLU A 575 47.79 -1.97 -26.20
N LEU A 576 48.76 -1.10 -26.44
CA LEU A 576 50.16 -1.41 -26.69
C LEU A 576 51.02 -0.53 -25.77
N ASP A 577 51.81 -1.15 -24.89
CA ASP A 577 52.73 -0.48 -23.97
C ASP A 577 54.17 -0.92 -24.31
N TYR A 578 54.98 0.02 -24.81
CA TYR A 578 56.40 -0.19 -25.08
C TYR A 578 57.24 0.57 -24.05
N ARG A 579 58.11 -0.12 -23.33
CA ARG A 579 59.04 0.48 -22.36
C ARG A 579 60.48 0.18 -22.72
N GLY A 580 61.23 1.23 -23.06
CA GLY A 580 62.64 1.15 -23.44
C GLY A 580 63.51 2.07 -22.59
N THR A 581 64.83 1.94 -22.69
CA THR A 581 65.76 2.75 -21.88
C THR A 581 65.67 4.27 -22.12
N ASN A 582 65.16 4.70 -23.28
CA ASN A 582 65.09 6.11 -23.67
C ASN A 582 63.71 6.54 -24.21
N LEU A 583 62.75 5.63 -24.29
CA LEU A 583 61.44 5.87 -24.89
C LEU A 583 60.42 4.94 -24.28
N ASP A 584 59.36 5.52 -23.73
CA ASP A 584 58.15 4.83 -23.31
C ASP A 584 56.99 5.31 -24.20
N LEU A 585 56.20 4.38 -24.73
CA LEU A 585 55.06 4.67 -25.61
C LEU A 585 53.86 3.81 -25.19
N LEU A 586 52.75 4.48 -24.86
CA LEU A 586 51.46 3.86 -24.60
C LEU A 586 50.47 4.27 -25.70
N LEU A 587 49.82 3.29 -26.32
CA LEU A 587 48.75 3.49 -27.27
C LEU A 587 47.57 2.60 -26.89
N ASP A 588 46.44 3.21 -26.56
CA ASP A 588 45.18 2.51 -26.27
C ASP A 588 44.03 3.02 -27.15
N GLY A 589 42.98 2.22 -27.28
CA GLY A 589 41.76 2.62 -27.99
C GLY A 589 40.65 1.57 -27.90
N ALA A 590 39.41 2.01 -28.17
CA ALA A 590 38.24 1.13 -28.13
C ALA A 590 37.19 1.47 -29.19
N VAL A 591 36.38 0.48 -29.54
CA VAL A 591 35.20 0.58 -30.40
C VAL A 591 34.00 0.00 -29.65
N SER A 592 32.92 0.78 -29.50
CA SER A 592 31.72 0.34 -28.79
C SER A 592 30.49 0.43 -29.69
N LEU A 593 29.71 -0.64 -29.74
CA LEU A 593 28.39 -0.70 -30.35
C LEU A 593 27.34 -0.65 -29.22
N GLN A 594 26.47 0.35 -29.25
CA GLN A 594 25.44 0.54 -28.22
C GLN A 594 24.06 0.42 -28.84
N VAL A 595 23.17 -0.30 -28.15
CA VAL A 595 21.74 -0.37 -28.45
C VAL A 595 21.00 0.39 -27.34
N PRO A 596 20.14 1.37 -27.68
CA PRO A 596 19.42 2.16 -26.68
C PRO A 596 18.49 1.32 -25.83
N ASP A 597 17.88 0.28 -26.42
CA ASP A 597 16.89 -0.57 -25.77
C ASP A 597 16.96 -2.01 -26.31
N THR A 598 17.29 -2.97 -25.45
CA THR A 598 17.42 -4.39 -25.83
C THR A 598 16.07 -5.09 -25.96
N THR A 599 14.97 -4.51 -25.46
CA THR A 599 13.63 -5.10 -25.56
C THR A 599 13.05 -4.99 -26.97
N GLY A 600 13.38 -3.91 -27.68
CA GLY A 600 12.81 -3.58 -28.98
C GLY A 600 11.34 -3.12 -28.96
N TYR A 601 10.68 -3.10 -27.80
CA TYR A 601 9.28 -2.73 -27.64
C TYR A 601 9.10 -1.68 -26.55
N LEU A 602 8.75 -0.45 -26.92
CA LEU A 602 8.31 0.57 -25.97
C LEU A 602 6.80 0.47 -25.80
N ARG A 603 6.36 0.03 -24.62
CA ARG A 603 4.97 0.03 -24.22
C ARG A 603 4.53 1.45 -23.88
N LEU A 604 3.60 1.94 -24.69
CA LEU A 604 3.01 3.26 -24.50
C LEU A 604 1.86 3.25 -23.48
N LEU A 605 1.12 2.15 -23.35
CA LEU A 605 -0.09 2.04 -22.52
C LEU A 605 -0.21 0.65 -21.86
N GLY A 606 -0.68 0.58 -20.61
CA GLY A 606 -0.96 -0.64 -19.84
C GLY A 606 -2.26 -0.51 -19.02
N MET A 607 -2.94 -1.63 -18.73
CA MET A 607 -4.22 -1.67 -17.98
C MET A 607 -4.09 -2.33 -16.60
N GLU A 608 -2.90 -2.81 -16.25
CA GLU A 608 -2.63 -3.65 -15.10
C GLU A 608 -2.55 -2.92 -13.74
N GLY A 609 -2.76 -1.60 -13.70
CA GLY A 609 -2.73 -0.78 -12.46
C GLY A 609 -4.08 -0.39 -11.87
N ASN A 610 -5.20 -0.81 -12.47
CA ASN A 610 -6.52 -0.25 -12.18
C ASN A 610 -7.43 -1.13 -11.30
N GLU A 611 -6.89 -2.13 -10.60
CA GLU A 611 -7.66 -2.97 -9.67
C GLU A 611 -7.42 -2.56 -8.22
N GLN A 612 -8.49 -2.17 -7.51
CA GLN A 612 -8.48 -2.01 -6.06
C GLN A 612 -9.29 -3.13 -5.40
N ARG A 613 -8.91 -3.54 -4.19
CA ARG A 613 -9.56 -4.63 -3.46
C ARG A 613 -9.99 -4.20 -2.07
N LEU A 614 -11.21 -4.58 -1.68
CA LEU A 614 -11.68 -4.54 -0.31
C LEU A 614 -11.72 -5.97 0.23
N GLY A 615 -10.62 -6.34 0.90
CA GLY A 615 -10.39 -7.70 1.38
C GLY A 615 -11.09 -8.01 2.71
N VAL A 616 -11.55 -9.25 2.85
CA VAL A 616 -12.05 -9.77 4.12
C VAL A 616 -10.89 -10.17 5.02
N ARG A 617 -10.88 -9.61 6.23
CA ARG A 617 -9.97 -9.94 7.33
C ARG A 617 -10.70 -9.81 8.66
N ASP A 618 -10.14 -10.42 9.69
CA ASP A 618 -10.71 -10.42 11.05
C ASP A 618 -11.06 -9.03 11.60
N HIS A 619 -10.14 -8.07 11.41
CA HIS A 619 -10.30 -6.70 11.88
C HIS A 619 -11.04 -5.80 10.88
N THR A 620 -11.42 -6.31 9.70
CA THR A 620 -12.13 -5.52 8.69
C THR A 620 -13.61 -5.83 8.63
N VAL A 621 -14.08 -6.91 9.25
CA VAL A 621 -15.50 -7.28 9.27
C VAL A 621 -16.14 -7.01 10.62
N VAL A 622 -17.24 -6.27 10.61
CA VAL A 622 -17.97 -5.85 11.81
C VAL A 622 -19.49 -5.93 11.57
N PRO A 623 -20.34 -6.01 12.61
CA PRO A 623 -21.77 -5.85 12.42
C PRO A 623 -22.07 -4.51 11.75
N ALA A 624 -23.10 -4.45 10.92
CA ALA A 624 -23.47 -3.20 10.27
C ALA A 624 -24.29 -2.29 11.19
N ALA A 625 -24.15 -0.98 11.05
CA ALA A 625 -25.16 -0.03 11.49
C ALA A 625 -26.41 -0.08 10.59
N PRO A 626 -27.63 0.20 11.11
CA PRO A 626 -28.82 0.37 10.29
C PRO A 626 -28.60 1.50 9.28
N PRO A 627 -28.95 1.33 8.00
CA PRO A 627 -28.94 2.44 7.06
C PRO A 627 -29.90 3.54 7.53
N SER A 628 -29.49 4.80 7.42
CA SER A 628 -30.41 5.92 7.59
C SER A 628 -31.52 5.88 6.53
N ASP A 629 -32.68 6.45 6.86
CA ASP A 629 -33.79 6.55 5.89
C ASP A 629 -33.34 7.19 4.57
N ALA A 630 -32.50 8.23 4.64
CA ALA A 630 -31.97 8.89 3.45
C ALA A 630 -31.05 7.97 2.61
N ALA A 631 -30.23 7.12 3.23
CA ALA A 631 -29.40 6.14 2.51
C ALA A 631 -30.24 4.97 1.97
N ALA A 632 -31.28 4.59 2.70
CA ALA A 632 -32.23 3.55 2.32
C ALA A 632 -33.14 3.98 1.16
N ALA A 633 -33.33 5.30 0.96
CA ALA A 633 -34.20 5.88 -0.06
C ALA A 633 -33.64 5.82 -1.48
N TYR A 634 -32.32 5.68 -1.60
CA TYR A 634 -31.64 5.86 -2.87
C TYR A 634 -31.37 4.51 -3.55
N ILE A 635 -32.31 4.11 -4.40
CA ILE A 635 -32.11 3.03 -5.40
C ILE A 635 -32.23 3.68 -6.77
N GLU A 636 -31.11 3.89 -7.47
CA GLU A 636 -31.17 4.20 -8.89
C GLU A 636 -31.63 2.94 -9.65
N PRO A 637 -32.66 3.02 -10.51
CA PRO A 637 -33.02 1.91 -11.38
C PRO A 637 -31.84 1.62 -12.30
N ALA A 638 -31.49 0.34 -12.46
CA ALA A 638 -30.48 -0.07 -13.42
C ALA A 638 -30.85 0.43 -14.83
N GLU A 639 -29.86 0.95 -15.57
CA GLU A 639 -30.07 1.39 -16.95
C GLU A 639 -30.82 0.32 -17.77
N GLY A 640 -31.96 0.70 -18.35
CA GLY A 640 -32.78 -0.18 -19.18
C GLY A 640 -33.90 -0.94 -18.46
N THR A 641 -34.11 -0.74 -17.15
CA THR A 641 -35.27 -1.29 -16.43
C THR A 641 -36.33 -0.22 -16.16
N ASN A 642 -37.47 -0.31 -16.85
CA ASN A 642 -38.69 0.42 -16.48
C ASN A 642 -39.23 -0.16 -15.16
N VAL A 643 -38.78 0.35 -14.02
CA VAL A 643 -39.48 0.13 -12.76
C VAL A 643 -40.47 1.27 -12.59
N LEU A 644 -41.73 0.94 -12.84
CA LEU A 644 -42.90 1.76 -12.51
C LEU A 644 -42.85 2.11 -11.02
N ASN A 645 -43.22 3.35 -10.67
CA ASN A 645 -43.54 3.79 -9.31
C ASN A 645 -44.21 2.67 -8.48
N GLY A 646 -43.57 2.23 -7.41
CA GLY A 646 -44.21 1.46 -6.34
C GLY A 646 -43.33 0.39 -5.72
N GLY A 647 -42.87 0.63 -4.48
CA GLY A 647 -42.48 -0.34 -3.45
C GLY A 647 -41.40 -1.38 -3.81
N GLY A 648 -40.27 -1.34 -3.12
CA GLY A 648 -39.26 -2.39 -3.20
C GLY A 648 -37.85 -1.94 -2.86
N GLY A 649 -37.68 -0.99 -1.93
CA GLY A 649 -36.37 -0.52 -1.47
C GLY A 649 -36.16 -0.66 0.02
N LEU A 650 -34.92 -0.43 0.48
CA LEU A 650 -34.55 -0.56 1.91
C LEU A 650 -35.44 0.31 2.83
N LEU A 651 -35.93 1.46 2.34
CA LEU A 651 -36.87 2.31 3.07
C LEU A 651 -38.16 1.61 3.51
N ASP A 652 -38.70 0.72 2.66
CA ASP A 652 -39.99 0.09 2.90
C ASP A 652 -39.97 -0.85 4.11
N TYR A 653 -38.77 -1.24 4.54
CA TYR A 653 -38.54 -2.12 5.68
C TYR A 653 -38.30 -1.37 7.00
N GLY A 654 -38.14 -0.04 6.97
CA GLY A 654 -37.97 0.81 8.15
C GLY A 654 -36.85 0.34 9.07
N LEU A 655 -35.66 0.09 8.53
CA LEU A 655 -34.55 -0.54 9.24
C LEU A 655 -34.06 0.33 10.41
N SER A 656 -33.98 -0.26 11.60
CA SER A 656 -33.52 0.41 12.81
C SER A 656 -32.76 -0.56 13.72
N GLN A 657 -32.18 -0.05 14.81
CA GLN A 657 -31.60 -0.93 15.83
C GLN A 657 -32.65 -1.85 16.46
N ASP A 658 -33.87 -1.34 16.69
CA ASP A 658 -34.94 -2.07 17.38
C ASP A 658 -35.48 -3.28 16.61
N ASN A 659 -35.35 -3.29 15.27
CA ASN A 659 -35.84 -4.37 14.42
C ASN A 659 -34.71 -5.23 13.82
N ARG A 660 -33.51 -5.19 14.39
CA ARG A 660 -32.39 -6.05 13.99
C ARG A 660 -32.64 -7.50 14.46
N GLY A 661 -32.49 -8.45 13.54
CA GLY A 661 -32.42 -9.89 13.84
C GLY A 661 -31.12 -10.28 14.53
N ARG A 662 -30.93 -11.57 14.80
CA ARG A 662 -29.72 -12.09 15.43
C ARG A 662 -28.65 -12.37 14.39
N LEU A 663 -27.43 -11.92 14.65
CA LEU A 663 -26.24 -12.21 13.85
C LEU A 663 -25.23 -12.98 14.73
N PHE A 664 -25.17 -14.28 14.55
CA PHE A 664 -24.39 -15.19 15.39
C PHE A 664 -22.90 -15.13 15.07
N TYR A 665 -22.08 -15.35 16.10
CA TYR A 665 -20.65 -15.49 15.99
C TYR A 665 -20.19 -16.93 16.23
N ARG A 666 -19.32 -17.45 15.36
CA ARG A 666 -18.58 -18.69 15.55
C ARG A 666 -17.10 -18.48 15.27
N ASP A 667 -16.24 -19.08 16.09
CA ASP A 667 -14.79 -19.06 15.84
C ASP A 667 -14.37 -20.27 15.01
N PHE A 668 -14.00 -20.04 13.75
CA PHE A 668 -13.52 -21.07 12.82
C PHE A 668 -12.02 -21.36 12.98
N ARG A 669 -11.39 -20.91 14.07
CA ARG A 669 -9.99 -21.23 14.34
C ARG A 669 -9.83 -22.54 15.07
N ARG A 670 -8.95 -23.39 14.53
CA ARG A 670 -8.43 -24.53 15.27
C ARG A 670 -7.16 -24.11 16.01
N SER A 671 -7.24 -24.13 17.34
CA SER A 671 -6.07 -23.99 18.20
C SER A 671 -5.54 -25.37 18.55
N GLU A 672 -4.33 -25.69 18.12
CA GLU A 672 -3.60 -26.84 18.64
C GLU A 672 -2.77 -26.38 19.86
N GLY A 673 -2.53 -27.26 20.84
CA GLY A 673 -1.94 -26.87 22.13
C GLY A 673 -0.59 -26.14 22.08
N LEU A 674 0.07 -26.16 20.92
CA LEU A 674 1.25 -25.37 20.58
C LEU A 674 1.04 -24.73 19.19
N GLY A 675 1.04 -23.41 19.10
CA GLY A 675 1.00 -22.68 17.83
C GLY A 675 -0.01 -21.54 17.76
N THR A 676 0.10 -20.73 16.70
CA THR A 676 -0.90 -19.73 16.35
C THR A 676 -2.18 -20.40 15.83
N PRO A 677 -3.37 -19.97 16.25
CA PRO A 677 -4.63 -20.55 15.78
C PRO A 677 -4.73 -20.52 14.25
N GLN A 678 -5.13 -21.63 13.62
CA GLN A 678 -5.30 -21.72 12.17
C GLN A 678 -6.76 -21.58 11.77
N LEU A 679 -7.06 -20.60 10.92
CA LEU A 679 -8.39 -20.43 10.35
C LEU A 679 -8.75 -21.64 9.47
N GLN A 680 -9.93 -22.22 9.69
CA GLN A 680 -10.41 -23.39 8.97
C GLN A 680 -11.41 -23.01 7.87
N ASP A 681 -11.69 -23.99 6.99
CA ASP A 681 -12.71 -23.88 5.95
C ASP A 681 -14.13 -23.77 6.55
N TYR A 682 -15.03 -23.03 5.91
CA TYR A 682 -16.40 -22.80 6.39
C TYR A 682 -17.25 -24.08 6.53
N THR A 683 -16.80 -25.17 5.88
CA THR A 683 -17.39 -26.51 6.01
C THR A 683 -16.95 -27.25 7.27
N TRP A 684 -15.91 -26.78 7.96
CA TRP A 684 -15.49 -27.31 9.25
C TRP A 684 -16.58 -27.07 10.31
N SER A 685 -16.69 -27.98 11.28
CA SER A 685 -17.63 -27.86 12.39
C SER A 685 -16.87 -27.47 13.66
N PRO A 686 -16.92 -26.19 14.09
CA PRO A 686 -16.29 -25.77 15.34
C PRO A 686 -16.89 -26.51 16.54
N PRO A 687 -16.09 -26.84 17.57
CA PRO A 687 -16.60 -27.29 18.87
C PRO A 687 -17.61 -26.31 19.47
N SER A 688 -18.51 -26.80 20.34
CA SER A 688 -19.54 -25.97 20.98
C SER A 688 -18.98 -24.82 21.81
N SER A 689 -17.76 -24.93 22.33
CA SER A 689 -17.05 -23.85 23.03
C SER A 689 -16.64 -22.68 22.12
N GLN A 690 -16.70 -22.85 20.81
CA GLN A 690 -16.42 -21.83 19.80
C GLN A 690 -17.69 -21.30 19.14
N SER A 691 -18.86 -21.69 19.65
CA SER A 691 -20.16 -21.15 19.28
C SER A 691 -20.70 -20.33 20.45
N TYR A 692 -20.93 -19.05 20.22
CA TYR A 692 -21.31 -18.10 21.27
C TYR A 692 -22.81 -17.88 21.19
N ALA A 693 -23.48 -17.93 22.34
CA ALA A 693 -24.90 -17.61 22.42
C ALA A 693 -25.14 -16.12 22.16
N TYR A 694 -26.27 -15.81 21.54
CA TYR A 694 -26.73 -14.43 21.31
C TYR A 694 -27.47 -13.94 22.57
N GLU A 695 -26.72 -13.70 23.64
CA GLU A 695 -27.20 -13.25 24.94
C GLU A 695 -26.24 -12.23 25.56
N ASP A 696 -26.61 -11.61 26.68
CA ASP A 696 -25.78 -10.60 27.36
C ASP A 696 -24.37 -11.12 27.68
N GLY A 697 -23.35 -10.36 27.28
CA GLY A 697 -21.93 -10.75 27.31
C GLY A 697 -21.48 -11.68 26.18
N GLY A 698 -22.40 -12.15 25.33
CA GLY A 698 -22.12 -12.98 24.16
C GLY A 698 -21.39 -12.26 23.03
N ARG A 699 -21.23 -12.92 21.88
CA ARG A 699 -20.52 -12.35 20.71
C ARG A 699 -21.45 -12.19 19.51
N ILE A 700 -21.27 -11.11 18.77
CA ILE A 700 -22.02 -10.81 17.54
C ILE A 700 -21.14 -11.06 16.31
N GLY A 701 -21.74 -11.61 15.25
CA GLY A 701 -21.09 -11.72 13.95
C GLY A 701 -20.87 -10.36 13.27
N PRO A 702 -20.32 -10.35 12.05
CA PRO A 702 -19.90 -11.49 11.24
C PRO A 702 -18.62 -12.16 11.79
N TYR A 703 -18.25 -13.28 11.19
CA TYR A 703 -16.96 -13.93 11.45
C TYR A 703 -16.29 -14.35 10.14
N THR A 704 -15.01 -14.70 10.21
CA THR A 704 -14.22 -15.12 9.04
C THR A 704 -14.09 -16.64 8.97
N ALA A 705 -13.97 -17.16 7.76
CA ALA A 705 -13.61 -18.55 7.47
C ALA A 705 -12.78 -18.62 6.17
N LEU A 706 -12.28 -19.79 5.81
CA LEU A 706 -11.72 -20.05 4.48
C LEU A 706 -12.75 -20.72 3.57
N ALA A 707 -12.60 -20.57 2.26
CA ALA A 707 -13.36 -21.32 1.26
C ALA A 707 -12.44 -21.93 0.19
N ARG A 708 -11.27 -22.42 0.64
CA ARG A 708 -10.23 -23.00 -0.25
C ARG A 708 -10.73 -24.25 -0.95
N GLY A 709 -11.61 -25.03 -0.31
CA GLY A 709 -12.23 -26.21 -0.92
C GLY A 709 -13.01 -25.89 -2.20
N ASP A 710 -13.50 -24.66 -2.33
CA ASP A 710 -14.29 -24.19 -3.48
C ASP A 710 -13.46 -23.34 -4.47
N GLY A 711 -12.14 -23.22 -4.27
CA GLY A 711 -11.27 -22.42 -5.13
C GLY A 711 -11.40 -20.90 -4.92
N ILE A 712 -11.98 -20.46 -3.81
CA ILE A 712 -12.00 -19.05 -3.41
C ILE A 712 -10.72 -18.74 -2.65
N ASP A 713 -9.94 -17.81 -3.21
CA ASP A 713 -8.71 -17.32 -2.58
C ASP A 713 -9.02 -16.37 -1.42
N GLY A 714 -8.26 -16.50 -0.34
CA GLY A 714 -8.36 -15.61 0.83
C GLY A 714 -9.39 -16.04 1.89
N GLN A 715 -9.75 -15.10 2.76
CA GLN A 715 -10.78 -15.27 3.78
C GLN A 715 -12.14 -14.86 3.21
N VAL A 716 -13.20 -15.44 3.76
CA VAL A 716 -14.58 -15.09 3.43
C VAL A 716 -15.32 -14.63 4.68
N MET A 717 -16.21 -13.65 4.50
CA MET A 717 -17.06 -13.13 5.57
C MET A 717 -18.28 -14.03 5.64
N VAL A 718 -18.61 -14.52 6.84
CA VAL A 718 -19.77 -15.36 7.10
C VAL A 718 -20.75 -14.59 7.97
N MET A 719 -21.96 -14.42 7.45
CA MET A 719 -23.11 -13.90 8.18
C MET A 719 -24.03 -15.07 8.52
N GLU A 720 -23.97 -15.57 9.75
CA GLU A 720 -24.93 -16.56 10.26
C GLU A 720 -26.04 -15.83 11.02
N PHE A 721 -27.30 -15.99 10.60
CA PHE A 721 -28.38 -15.15 11.10
C PHE A 721 -29.69 -15.90 11.37
N ASP A 722 -30.53 -15.26 12.18
CA ASP A 722 -31.91 -15.63 12.48
C ASP A 722 -32.76 -14.35 12.57
N ILE A 723 -33.76 -14.21 11.71
CA ILE A 723 -34.70 -13.10 11.66
C ILE A 723 -36.10 -13.65 11.98
N ALA A 724 -36.53 -13.48 13.23
CA ALA A 724 -37.79 -14.00 13.74
C ALA A 724 -39.01 -13.14 13.33
N ASP A 725 -40.23 -13.69 13.44
CA ASP A 725 -41.52 -13.04 13.12
C ASP A 725 -42.06 -12.09 14.20
N ASN A 726 -41.25 -11.80 15.22
CA ASN A 726 -41.54 -10.95 16.39
C ASN A 726 -41.22 -9.46 16.18
N GLY A 727 -41.19 -8.96 14.94
CA GLY A 727 -40.85 -7.57 14.62
C GLY A 727 -39.44 -7.35 14.07
N GLU A 728 -38.57 -8.37 14.13
CA GLU A 728 -37.26 -8.35 13.47
C GLU A 728 -37.40 -8.28 11.94
N ARG A 729 -36.49 -7.59 11.25
CA ARG A 729 -36.60 -7.33 9.79
C ARG A 729 -35.32 -7.55 9.03
N TRP A 730 -34.16 -7.35 9.67
CA TRP A 730 -32.89 -7.35 8.94
C TRP A 730 -31.71 -7.78 9.80
N VAL A 731 -30.65 -8.20 9.15
CA VAL A 731 -29.29 -8.26 9.71
C VAL A 731 -28.31 -7.68 8.71
N GLY A 732 -27.15 -7.21 9.17
CA GLY A 732 -26.13 -6.72 8.26
C GLY A 732 -24.73 -6.82 8.81
N ALA A 733 -23.77 -6.84 7.90
CA ALA A 733 -22.35 -6.82 8.17
C ALA A 733 -21.66 -5.77 7.29
N GLN A 734 -20.58 -5.18 7.79
CA GLN A 734 -19.75 -4.21 7.08
C GLN A 734 -18.33 -4.74 6.90
N MET A 735 -17.76 -4.49 5.73
CA MET A 735 -16.36 -4.70 5.36
C MET A 735 -15.67 -3.34 5.26
N ARG A 736 -14.57 -3.17 5.99
CA ARG A 736 -13.76 -1.95 6.06
C ARG A 736 -12.45 -2.08 5.28
N PRO A 737 -11.86 -0.99 4.78
CA PRO A 737 -10.54 -1.00 4.17
C PRO A 737 -9.48 -1.56 5.15
N PRO A 738 -8.62 -2.48 4.70
CA PRO A 738 -7.64 -3.15 5.56
C PRO A 738 -6.53 -2.23 6.11
N ASN A 739 -6.36 -1.05 5.51
CA ASN A 739 -5.40 -0.04 5.92
C ASN A 739 -6.02 1.07 6.79
N PHE A 740 -7.30 0.94 7.17
CA PHE A 740 -8.03 1.97 7.92
C PHE A 740 -8.05 3.33 7.20
N ALA A 741 -7.95 3.34 5.86
CA ALA A 741 -8.02 4.57 5.09
C ALA A 741 -9.22 4.55 4.16
N ASP A 742 -9.89 5.71 4.05
CA ASP A 742 -10.98 5.90 3.10
C ASP A 742 -10.51 5.67 1.66
N LEU A 743 -11.33 5.01 0.83
CA LEU A 743 -11.03 4.76 -0.57
C LEU A 743 -11.72 5.79 -1.48
N ASP A 744 -11.02 6.28 -2.51
CA ASP A 744 -11.65 6.99 -3.63
C ASP A 744 -11.87 6.01 -4.79
N LEU A 745 -13.13 5.63 -5.00
CA LEU A 745 -13.57 4.73 -6.07
C LEU A 745 -14.24 5.48 -7.22
N SER A 746 -14.05 6.81 -7.34
CA SER A 746 -14.68 7.63 -8.37
C SER A 746 -14.23 7.30 -9.80
N GLN A 747 -13.13 6.56 -9.96
CA GLN A 747 -12.63 6.10 -11.26
C GLN A 747 -13.03 4.65 -11.58
N VAL A 748 -13.67 3.95 -10.64
CA VAL A 748 -14.05 2.55 -10.79
C VAL A 748 -15.25 2.44 -11.71
N GLY A 749 -15.11 1.72 -12.82
CA GLY A 749 -16.20 1.48 -13.77
C GLY A 749 -17.04 0.25 -13.41
N ARG A 750 -16.46 -0.71 -12.68
CA ARG A 750 -17.07 -2.00 -12.38
C ARG A 750 -16.71 -2.51 -11.00
N VAL A 751 -17.69 -3.06 -10.30
CA VAL A 751 -17.52 -3.78 -9.02
C VAL A 751 -17.82 -5.25 -9.24
N GLU A 752 -16.98 -6.14 -8.72
CA GLU A 752 -17.19 -7.59 -8.71
C GLU A 752 -17.20 -8.11 -7.27
N ILE A 753 -18.11 -9.05 -7.00
CA ILE A 753 -18.26 -9.69 -5.69
C ILE A 753 -18.62 -11.16 -5.89
N GLU A 754 -18.10 -12.04 -5.04
CA GLU A 754 -18.51 -13.45 -5.01
C GLU A 754 -19.18 -13.77 -3.69
N TRP A 755 -20.26 -14.55 -3.76
CA TRP A 755 -21.07 -14.86 -2.59
C TRP A 755 -21.78 -16.20 -2.73
N TYR A 756 -22.15 -16.80 -1.60
CA TYR A 756 -22.75 -18.13 -1.51
C TYR A 756 -23.73 -18.24 -0.35
N VAL A 757 -24.85 -18.95 -0.55
CA VAL A 757 -25.84 -19.27 0.50
C VAL A 757 -25.91 -20.80 0.64
N PRO A 758 -25.20 -21.39 1.62
CA PRO A 758 -25.13 -22.84 1.77
C PRO A 758 -26.38 -23.49 2.38
N ASP A 759 -27.22 -22.71 3.06
CA ASP A 759 -28.37 -23.22 3.80
C ASP A 759 -29.70 -22.91 3.09
N ASP A 760 -30.71 -23.75 3.31
CA ASP A 760 -32.10 -23.40 2.97
C ASP A 760 -32.62 -22.40 4.01
N LEU A 761 -32.91 -21.18 3.54
CA LEU A 761 -33.23 -20.06 4.42
C LEU A 761 -34.64 -20.13 5.03
N GLY A 762 -35.51 -21.01 4.54
CA GLY A 762 -36.84 -21.26 5.10
C GLY A 762 -37.90 -20.18 4.84
N GLY A 763 -37.53 -19.04 4.24
CA GLY A 763 -38.45 -17.95 3.90
C GLY A 763 -37.86 -16.97 2.87
N ASP A 764 -38.60 -15.90 2.58
CA ASP A 764 -38.23 -14.93 1.54
C ASP A 764 -37.29 -13.86 2.07
N VAL A 765 -36.14 -13.71 1.40
CA VAL A 765 -35.14 -12.68 1.70
C VAL A 765 -34.76 -11.88 0.47
N GLU A 766 -34.28 -10.66 0.74
CA GLU A 766 -33.58 -9.81 -0.20
C GLU A 766 -32.18 -9.50 0.35
N VAL A 767 -31.18 -9.53 -0.53
CA VAL A 767 -29.79 -9.21 -0.19
C VAL A 767 -29.39 -7.94 -0.91
N TYR A 768 -28.88 -6.96 -0.16
CA TYR A 768 -28.40 -5.68 -0.65
C TYR A 768 -26.92 -5.47 -0.35
N LEU A 769 -26.22 -4.81 -1.27
CA LEU A 769 -24.89 -4.26 -1.12
C LEU A 769 -24.97 -2.74 -1.11
N GLN A 770 -24.40 -2.10 -0.09
CA GLN A 770 -24.16 -0.67 -0.06
C GLN A 770 -22.66 -0.38 -0.05
N LEU A 771 -22.22 0.54 -0.90
CA LEU A 771 -20.83 1.01 -0.98
C LEU A 771 -20.82 2.50 -0.70
N GLY A 772 -19.92 2.98 0.16
CA GLY A 772 -19.80 4.41 0.40
C GLY A 772 -19.27 4.81 1.78
N ALA A 773 -19.60 6.02 2.18
CA ALA A 773 -19.36 6.58 3.52
C ALA A 773 -20.45 6.11 4.49
N LEU A 774 -20.30 4.87 4.98
CA LEU A 774 -21.24 4.18 5.89
C LEU A 774 -21.13 4.71 7.33
N GLU A 775 -22.18 4.56 8.14
CA GLU A 775 -22.16 4.87 9.58
C GLU A 775 -21.12 4.03 10.33
N GLU A 776 -20.35 4.68 11.21
CA GLU A 776 -19.42 4.02 12.12
C GLU A 776 -20.01 3.69 13.49
N ASP A 777 -21.03 4.42 13.94
CA ASP A 777 -21.82 4.11 15.15
C ASP A 777 -22.67 2.84 14.88
N LEU A 778 -22.11 1.67 15.17
CA LEU A 778 -22.65 0.38 14.73
C LEU A 778 -23.88 -0.01 15.53
N ASP A 779 -23.92 0.37 16.80
CA ASP A 779 -24.99 0.07 17.75
C ASP A 779 -25.94 1.26 18.01
N GLY A 780 -25.61 2.45 17.54
CA GLY A 780 -26.47 3.64 17.52
C GLY A 780 -26.54 4.38 18.85
N ASP A 781 -25.59 4.18 19.76
CA ASP A 781 -25.58 4.81 21.09
C ASP A 781 -24.88 6.19 21.12
N GLY A 782 -24.24 6.58 20.01
CA GLY A 782 -23.52 7.84 19.86
C GLY A 782 -22.25 7.94 20.72
N ARG A 783 -21.64 6.82 21.10
CA ARG A 783 -20.35 6.75 21.80
C ARG A 783 -19.40 5.85 21.06
N LEU A 784 -18.15 6.28 21.01
CA LEU A 784 -17.11 5.50 20.37
C LEU A 784 -16.74 4.29 21.22
N ASP A 785 -17.13 3.11 20.77
CA ASP A 785 -16.74 1.87 21.41
C ASP A 785 -15.39 1.33 20.90
N ARG A 786 -14.57 0.91 21.86
CA ARG A 786 -13.20 0.43 21.66
C ARG A 786 -12.93 -0.76 22.58
N GLY A 787 -12.17 -1.74 22.10
CA GLY A 787 -11.69 -2.81 22.96
C GLY A 787 -10.82 -2.27 24.10
N SER A 788 -10.85 -2.93 25.26
CA SER A 788 -10.15 -2.44 26.45
C SER A 788 -8.63 -2.57 26.34
N SER A 789 -8.16 -3.49 25.49
CA SER A 789 -6.74 -3.80 25.29
C SER A 789 -6.55 -4.76 24.13
N ARG A 790 -5.30 -5.02 23.73
CA ARG A 790 -5.00 -6.11 22.78
C ARG A 790 -5.40 -7.50 23.29
N LEU A 791 -5.63 -7.68 24.60
CA LEU A 791 -6.13 -8.93 25.19
C LEU A 791 -7.64 -9.12 25.01
N GLN A 792 -8.38 -8.01 25.02
CA GLN A 792 -9.80 -7.94 24.71
C GLN A 792 -9.98 -6.94 23.58
N PRO A 793 -9.55 -7.31 22.36
CA PRO A 793 -9.65 -6.39 21.23
C PRO A 793 -11.11 -6.11 20.85
N GLN A 794 -12.04 -6.99 21.25
CA GLN A 794 -13.47 -6.84 21.04
C GLN A 794 -14.01 -5.61 21.76
N PHE A 795 -14.93 -4.89 21.12
CA PHE A 795 -15.60 -3.72 21.70
C PHE A 795 -17.06 -4.05 22.06
N PRO A 796 -17.66 -3.37 23.06
CA PRO A 796 -19.07 -3.50 23.38
C PRO A 796 -19.96 -3.19 22.17
N PHE A 797 -21.10 -3.86 22.09
CA PHE A 797 -22.12 -3.62 21.07
C PHE A 797 -23.50 -3.75 21.73
N ARG A 798 -24.24 -2.65 21.83
CA ARG A 798 -25.56 -2.61 22.48
C ARG A 798 -26.67 -2.96 21.49
N ASP A 799 -27.26 -4.15 21.66
CA ASP A 799 -28.51 -4.47 20.98
C ASP A 799 -29.68 -3.84 21.75
N ALA A 800 -30.04 -2.62 21.38
CA ALA A 800 -31.11 -1.85 22.01
C ALA A 800 -32.48 -2.56 21.94
N GLY A 801 -32.77 -3.26 20.84
CA GLY A 801 -34.04 -3.97 20.65
C GLY A 801 -34.24 -5.12 21.64
N ARG A 802 -33.15 -5.71 22.13
CA ARG A 802 -33.17 -6.79 23.13
C ARG A 802 -32.72 -6.36 24.53
N GLY A 803 -32.12 -5.18 24.67
CA GLY A 803 -31.59 -4.68 25.93
C GLY A 803 -30.41 -5.49 26.46
N ILE A 804 -29.60 -6.06 25.56
CA ILE A 804 -28.40 -6.85 25.88
C ILE A 804 -27.15 -6.18 25.32
N GLU A 805 -26.00 -6.43 25.94
CA GLU A 805 -24.70 -5.98 25.46
C GLU A 805 -23.90 -7.18 24.93
N LEU A 806 -23.46 -7.12 23.68
CA LEU A 806 -22.67 -8.12 22.99
C LEU A 806 -21.23 -7.61 22.80
N LEU A 807 -20.35 -8.48 22.31
CA LEU A 807 -18.98 -8.12 21.95
C LEU A 807 -18.76 -8.29 20.44
N ALA A 808 -18.35 -7.21 19.78
CA ALA A 808 -18.11 -7.13 18.35
C ALA A 808 -16.61 -7.10 18.00
N GLY A 809 -16.30 -7.47 16.76
CA GLY A 809 -14.94 -7.61 16.25
C GLY A 809 -14.32 -8.97 16.54
N ASP A 810 -13.13 -9.19 15.99
CA ASP A 810 -12.40 -10.42 16.26
C ASP A 810 -11.97 -10.52 17.72
N GLY A 811 -11.92 -11.76 18.20
CA GLY A 811 -11.68 -12.05 19.60
C GLY A 811 -10.29 -12.59 19.87
N ILE A 812 -9.38 -12.46 18.91
CA ILE A 812 -8.07 -13.09 18.97
C ILE A 812 -7.24 -12.36 20.02
N PRO A 813 -6.94 -12.98 21.18
CA PRO A 813 -6.16 -12.31 22.19
C PRO A 813 -4.75 -12.04 21.67
N GLY A 814 -4.29 -10.81 21.81
CA GLY A 814 -2.99 -10.35 21.34
C GLY A 814 -2.98 -9.95 19.86
N ALA A 815 -4.16 -9.59 19.32
CA ALA A 815 -4.27 -8.93 18.03
C ALA A 815 -3.32 -7.72 17.93
N VAL A 816 -2.85 -7.45 16.70
CA VAL A 816 -1.98 -6.30 16.41
C VAL A 816 -2.67 -4.98 16.77
N PHE A 817 -4.00 -4.98 16.70
CA PHE A 817 -4.85 -3.83 16.92
C PHE A 817 -5.93 -4.10 17.95
N VAL A 818 -6.40 -3.02 18.57
CA VAL A 818 -7.64 -3.02 19.34
C VAL A 818 -8.77 -2.70 18.36
N ASN A 819 -9.84 -3.48 18.34
CA ASN A 819 -10.97 -3.21 17.46
C ASN A 819 -11.78 -2.04 18.03
N SER A 820 -12.36 -1.26 17.13
CA SER A 820 -13.14 -0.08 17.45
C SER A 820 -14.18 0.15 16.37
N GLU A 821 -15.25 0.84 16.74
CA GLU A 821 -16.22 1.39 15.81
C GLU A 821 -15.62 2.41 14.85
N ASP A 822 -14.62 3.18 15.30
CA ASP A 822 -13.81 4.09 14.49
C ASP A 822 -12.95 3.29 13.49
N GLY A 823 -13.46 3.21 12.27
CA GLY A 823 -12.94 2.32 11.23
C GLY A 823 -11.74 2.89 10.50
N ASN A 824 -11.60 4.21 10.45
CA ASN A 824 -10.46 4.90 9.84
C ASN A 824 -9.43 5.43 10.85
N ARG A 825 -9.70 5.25 12.15
CA ARG A 825 -8.83 5.63 13.29
C ARG A 825 -8.54 7.12 13.34
N ASN A 826 -9.55 7.92 13.05
CA ASN A 826 -9.45 9.37 13.11
C ASN A 826 -9.90 9.94 14.48
N ASP A 827 -10.17 9.06 15.46
CA ASP A 827 -10.65 9.38 16.81
C ASP A 827 -12.05 10.02 16.84
N VAL A 828 -12.85 9.81 15.79
CA VAL A 828 -14.22 10.31 15.68
C VAL A 828 -15.16 9.18 15.24
N LEU A 829 -16.46 9.33 15.53
CA LEU A 829 -17.48 8.46 14.94
C LEU A 829 -18.02 9.10 13.66
N ASP A 830 -17.52 8.65 12.52
CA ASP A 830 -17.96 9.19 11.24
C ASP A 830 -19.38 8.72 10.90
N GLY A 831 -20.35 9.60 11.12
CA GLY A 831 -21.73 9.25 10.74
C GLY A 831 -21.97 9.14 9.23
N GLU A 832 -23.04 8.45 8.87
CA GLU A 832 -23.37 8.10 7.49
C GLU A 832 -23.53 9.33 6.57
N ALA A 833 -23.03 9.23 5.34
CA ALA A 833 -23.26 10.25 4.30
C ALA A 833 -24.10 9.67 3.15
N PRO A 834 -25.45 9.78 3.21
CA PRO A 834 -26.36 9.20 2.22
C PRO A 834 -26.07 9.60 0.76
N GLY A 835 -25.63 10.84 0.55
CA GLY A 835 -25.25 11.35 -0.78
C GLY A 835 -23.99 10.72 -1.36
N GLN A 836 -23.25 9.92 -0.57
CA GLN A 836 -22.02 9.23 -0.96
C GLN A 836 -22.17 7.70 -0.90
N ILE A 837 -23.41 7.20 -0.90
CA ILE A 837 -23.71 5.77 -0.86
C ILE A 837 -24.38 5.34 -2.17
N VAL A 838 -23.94 4.20 -2.67
CA VAL A 838 -24.54 3.47 -3.78
C VAL A 838 -25.14 2.18 -3.24
N THR A 839 -26.43 1.98 -3.47
CA THR A 839 -27.17 0.77 -3.05
C THR A 839 -27.45 -0.11 -4.26
N ARG A 840 -27.20 -1.41 -4.13
CA ARG A 840 -27.50 -2.44 -5.13
C ARG A 840 -28.22 -3.61 -4.49
N ARG A 841 -29.29 -4.08 -5.12
CA ARG A 841 -29.91 -5.37 -4.78
C ARG A 841 -29.12 -6.48 -5.48
N MET A 842 -28.55 -7.39 -4.69
CA MET A 842 -27.79 -8.54 -5.20
C MET A 842 -28.73 -9.69 -5.56
N ALA A 843 -29.72 -9.99 -4.71
CA ALA A 843 -30.63 -11.10 -4.94
C ALA A 843 -31.96 -10.98 -4.22
N SER A 844 -32.89 -11.83 -4.63
CA SER A 844 -34.12 -12.14 -3.89
C SER A 844 -34.50 -13.62 -4.01
N SER A 845 -35.23 -14.11 -3.00
CA SER A 845 -35.72 -15.50 -2.93
C SER A 845 -36.51 -15.94 -4.15
N ASN A 846 -37.20 -15.01 -4.81
CA ASN A 846 -38.02 -15.29 -6.00
C ASN A 846 -37.24 -15.43 -7.31
N ALA A 847 -35.90 -15.20 -7.35
CA ALA A 847 -35.18 -15.15 -8.62
C ALA A 847 -33.72 -15.66 -8.63
N THR A 848 -32.93 -15.58 -7.54
CA THR A 848 -31.46 -15.54 -7.73
C THR A 848 -30.54 -16.07 -6.60
N LEU A 849 -31.06 -16.62 -5.49
CA LEU A 849 -30.19 -17.12 -4.40
C LEU A 849 -29.32 -18.31 -4.86
N PRO A 850 -27.99 -18.25 -4.72
CA PRO A 850 -27.06 -19.28 -5.14
C PRO A 850 -27.01 -20.39 -4.09
N THR A 851 -27.95 -21.33 -4.16
CA THR A 851 -27.99 -22.50 -3.25
C THR A 851 -27.07 -23.65 -3.70
N ALA A 852 -26.49 -23.57 -4.91
CA ALA A 852 -25.68 -24.62 -5.54
C ALA A 852 -24.19 -24.26 -5.76
N GLY A 853 -23.65 -23.35 -4.96
CA GLY A 853 -22.22 -22.96 -4.97
C GLY A 853 -22.00 -21.46 -5.09
N TRP A 854 -20.75 -21.05 -5.17
CA TRP A 854 -20.35 -19.65 -5.28
C TRP A 854 -20.84 -19.00 -6.58
N ARG A 855 -21.39 -17.79 -6.46
CA ARG A 855 -21.83 -16.96 -7.57
C ARG A 855 -21.02 -15.68 -7.60
N ARG A 856 -20.61 -15.26 -8.80
CA ARG A 856 -20.00 -13.96 -9.05
C ARG A 856 -21.02 -13.01 -9.65
N ASP A 857 -21.21 -11.86 -9.01
CA ASP A 857 -21.99 -10.76 -9.57
C ASP A 857 -21.07 -9.59 -9.96
N SER A 858 -21.47 -8.87 -11.00
CA SER A 858 -20.75 -7.71 -11.50
C SER A 858 -21.70 -6.54 -11.73
N PHE A 859 -21.35 -5.38 -11.17
CA PHE A 859 -22.13 -4.15 -11.24
C PHE A 859 -21.33 -3.10 -12.01
N HIS A 860 -21.93 -2.55 -13.07
CA HIS A 860 -21.39 -1.37 -13.73
C HIS A 860 -21.82 -0.12 -12.95
N LEU A 861 -20.90 0.83 -12.81
CA LEU A 861 -21.13 2.09 -12.12
C LEU A 861 -21.28 3.22 -13.14
N GLY A 862 -22.44 3.86 -13.15
CA GLY A 862 -22.68 5.05 -13.96
C GLY A 862 -21.87 6.27 -13.48
N PRO A 863 -21.72 7.33 -14.28
CA PRO A 863 -21.01 8.55 -13.87
C PRO A 863 -21.50 9.15 -12.54
N THR A 864 -22.81 9.17 -12.31
CA THR A 864 -23.42 9.67 -11.06
C THR A 864 -23.01 8.83 -9.85
N GLU A 865 -22.96 7.51 -9.99
CA GLU A 865 -22.62 6.58 -8.91
C GLU A 865 -21.14 6.63 -8.59
N ARG A 866 -20.31 6.71 -9.63
CA ARG A 866 -18.87 6.93 -9.48
C ARG A 866 -18.57 8.21 -8.70
N ALA A 867 -19.25 9.31 -9.00
CA ALA A 867 -19.06 10.57 -8.27
C ALA A 867 -19.40 10.45 -6.76
N ARG A 868 -20.39 9.61 -6.41
CA ARG A 868 -20.77 9.35 -5.01
C ARG A 868 -19.69 8.58 -4.25
N LEU A 869 -18.99 7.68 -4.93
CA LEU A 869 -17.94 6.86 -4.33
C LEU A 869 -16.57 7.56 -4.26
N SER A 870 -16.55 8.89 -4.16
CA SER A 870 -15.34 9.69 -3.93
C SER A 870 -14.79 9.54 -2.52
N LYS A 871 -15.59 9.03 -1.58
CA LYS A 871 -15.18 8.64 -0.23
C LYS A 871 -15.91 7.35 0.16
N VAL A 872 -15.17 6.26 0.32
CA VAL A 872 -15.70 4.94 0.66
C VAL A 872 -15.03 4.43 1.94
N ARG A 873 -15.80 4.42 3.03
CA ARG A 873 -15.41 3.84 4.33
C ARG A 873 -15.59 2.32 4.38
N GLY A 874 -16.39 1.77 3.48
CA GLY A 874 -16.58 0.33 3.42
C GLY A 874 -17.72 -0.13 2.51
N ALA A 875 -18.01 -1.42 2.63
CA ALA A 875 -19.11 -2.10 1.97
C ALA A 875 -20.02 -2.76 3.02
N ARG A 876 -21.32 -2.50 2.97
CA ARG A 876 -22.34 -3.07 3.86
C ARG A 876 -23.18 -4.08 3.11
N ILE A 877 -23.28 -5.30 3.63
CA ILE A 877 -24.19 -6.34 3.17
C ILE A 877 -25.39 -6.37 4.11
N ILE A 878 -26.58 -6.32 3.54
CA ILE A 878 -27.85 -6.29 4.30
C ILE A 878 -28.72 -7.43 3.81
N VAL A 879 -29.16 -8.28 4.74
CA VAL A 879 -30.16 -9.30 4.49
C VAL A 879 -31.46 -8.82 5.11
N VAL A 880 -32.49 -8.68 4.30
CA VAL A 880 -33.81 -8.22 4.71
C VAL A 880 -34.81 -9.33 4.49
N ARG A 881 -35.72 -9.50 5.45
CA ARG A 881 -36.83 -10.41 5.33
C ARG A 881 -38.02 -9.75 4.63
N ASP A 882 -38.47 -10.36 3.54
CA ASP A 882 -39.57 -9.84 2.72
C ASP A 882 -40.95 -10.28 3.21
N SER A 883 -41.08 -11.53 3.70
CA SER A 883 -42.34 -12.10 4.18
C SER A 883 -42.42 -12.24 5.70
N GLY A 884 -43.59 -12.50 6.27
CA GLY A 884 -43.76 -12.72 7.72
C GLY A 884 -43.15 -14.03 8.25
N THR A 885 -42.53 -14.84 7.40
CA THR A 885 -41.97 -16.14 7.76
C THR A 885 -40.58 -15.97 8.37
N PRO A 886 -40.24 -16.61 9.50
CA PRO A 886 -38.89 -16.59 10.04
C PRO A 886 -37.85 -17.07 9.01
N VAL A 887 -36.68 -16.43 8.99
CA VAL A 887 -35.59 -16.79 8.09
C VAL A 887 -34.31 -16.99 8.90
N ALA A 888 -33.63 -18.12 8.69
CA ALA A 888 -32.33 -18.38 9.32
C ALA A 888 -31.38 -19.12 8.37
N GLY A 889 -30.09 -18.84 8.47
CA GLY A 889 -29.06 -19.50 7.66
C GLY A 889 -27.77 -18.70 7.58
N ARG A 890 -26.90 -19.07 6.62
CA ARG A 890 -25.63 -18.40 6.37
C ARG A 890 -25.58 -17.73 5.01
N LEU A 891 -24.91 -16.59 4.96
CA LEU A 891 -24.49 -15.90 3.74
C LEU A 891 -22.97 -15.71 3.80
N LEU A 892 -22.27 -16.21 2.78
CA LEU A 892 -20.83 -16.09 2.64
C LEU A 892 -20.51 -15.08 1.54
N VAL A 893 -19.52 -14.22 1.78
CA VAL A 893 -19.10 -13.15 0.86
C VAL A 893 -17.58 -13.10 0.79
N SER A 894 -17.02 -13.05 -0.42
CA SER A 894 -15.58 -12.91 -0.65
C SER A 894 -15.16 -11.43 -0.69
N GLU A 895 -13.89 -11.17 -1.02
CA GLU A 895 -13.42 -9.80 -1.27
C GLU A 895 -14.20 -9.10 -2.41
N LEU A 896 -14.33 -7.77 -2.32
CA LEU A 896 -14.83 -6.98 -3.44
C LEU A 896 -13.66 -6.52 -4.30
N ARG A 897 -13.84 -6.61 -5.62
CA ARG A 897 -12.87 -6.13 -6.62
C ARG A 897 -13.45 -4.93 -7.36
N PHE A 898 -12.68 -3.86 -7.41
CA PHE A 898 -13.02 -2.62 -8.07
C PHE A 898 -12.11 -2.44 -9.28
N LEU A 899 -12.71 -2.40 -10.46
CA LEU A 899 -12.00 -2.34 -11.73
C LEU A 899 -12.18 -0.96 -12.37
N GLY A 900 -11.08 -0.25 -12.52
CA GLY A 900 -11.00 1.08 -13.12
C GLY A 900 -10.81 1.04 -14.63
N GLY A 901 -11.51 1.96 -15.31
CA GLY A 901 -11.38 2.22 -16.74
C GLY A 901 -10.91 3.64 -16.97
N SER A 902 -9.64 3.94 -16.71
CA SER A 902 -9.01 5.13 -17.23
C SER A 902 -7.67 4.76 -17.85
N ILE A 903 -7.55 5.11 -19.12
CA ILE A 903 -6.29 5.18 -19.84
C ILE A 903 -5.53 6.36 -19.20
N PRO A 904 -4.36 6.16 -18.57
CA PRO A 904 -3.46 7.28 -18.36
C PRO A 904 -3.03 7.72 -19.76
N VAL A 905 -3.46 8.91 -20.20
CA VAL A 905 -3.02 9.51 -21.47
C VAL A 905 -1.78 10.35 -21.22
#